data_AF-A0A9P6ELV0-F1
#
_entry.id   AF-A0A9P6ELV0-F1
#
_cell.length_a   1.000
_cell.length_b   1.000
_cell.length_c   1.000
_cell.angle_alpha   90.00
_cell.angle_beta   90.00
_cell.angle_gamma   90.00
#
_symmetry.space_group_name_H-M   'P 1'
#
loop_
_entity.id
_entity.type
_entity.pdbx_description
1 polymer ?
#
loop_
_entity_poly.entity_id
_entity_poly.type
_entity_poly.pdbx_seq_one_letter_code
_entity_poly.pdbx_strand_id
1 'polypeptide(L)'
;MSLSSFDSEDFDPCELESNLSLPMSATSSPNEAGSFVPLEASQIVQKDLTALESLVPLIDELPGLILENQVYYASQPLSKTERDALLSKASSIVDLTLTEQSGGGKLSAGVFMTLAKAQPYDESLFPSLKYLRLKDAGSYMNYLDLFLGPSLEGLEISAVPDIHEESLLSFLKAAAVQLPRLKSLVLKDGNISLTSLSTYLQLKSLQSLALFNCPSTFDLSFFKAIGSLPSLEEFVFKPTQEYSYSSEFLAEGLNELVELSVARLRVDDEINSLEVQVEELRERKPNFQRKEETFVARFTEVTSVLEELHLGSCRLSSMASAYEYQPYLRKTMQQQQELYGIPSDRFDAAMDLISELGLERRKIKAKSKLLLRRVIRDKLRAYIEANNPVSDEHDTLARLEKLETTLEMLGQQRDSIIAKSAALGVDGVNANGVGNSLSTSTTSQHQHEPDAQGQRIAPLFSHLRVLEASGSMGLIVDLISATQAPAIQRLSLTVNTPLSDTPDVREVELGGLNNILQKLERWHETFKSVSLAVSGLQVPPPSISSSLFSKLLHSPQIERIDLSGFEIEDIHTSFDGLNTAVSHSKLQHLHIPFQPNRPGISLSRLRQIAEACPDLVSLQCRFENIADVKQHTLGEAAPNPMSHKLRVLNVGNIGQQLDPGILLHVARYLDVLFPHLESIKPLESASQNMSQWSFVGDMVKAFHSARLDDVARAKMRSADGA
;
A
#
# COMPACT_ATOMS: atom_id res chain seq x y z
N MET A 1 15.26 -64.23 25.98
CA MET A 1 15.47 -64.84 27.32
C MET A 1 15.90 -63.71 28.23
N SER A 2 15.19 -63.23 29.23
CA SER A 2 13.96 -63.65 29.92
C SER A 2 13.41 -62.40 30.62
N LEU A 3 12.09 -62.22 30.61
CA LEU A 3 11.35 -61.16 31.27
C LEU A 3 11.21 -61.42 32.78
N SER A 4 11.17 -60.37 33.59
CA SER A 4 10.55 -60.40 34.92
C SER A 4 9.83 -59.08 35.21
N SER A 5 8.51 -59.21 35.32
CA SER A 5 7.49 -58.30 35.83
C SER A 5 7.59 -58.08 37.33
N PHE A 6 7.16 -56.92 37.84
CA PHE A 6 6.52 -56.80 39.16
C PHE A 6 5.62 -55.54 39.23
N ASP A 7 4.32 -55.84 39.33
CA ASP A 7 3.20 -55.30 40.10
C ASP A 7 3.03 -53.82 40.49
N SER A 8 1.77 -53.44 40.29
CA SER A 8 0.97 -52.29 40.69
C SER A 8 0.62 -52.27 42.19
N GLU A 9 0.60 -51.08 42.79
CA GLU A 9 -0.18 -50.80 44.00
C GLU A 9 -1.07 -49.56 43.80
N ASP A 10 -2.31 -49.72 44.23
CA ASP A 10 -3.44 -48.79 44.24
C ASP A 10 -3.23 -47.64 45.24
N PHE A 11 -3.70 -46.44 44.89
CA PHE A 11 -3.96 -45.37 45.87
C PHE A 11 -5.26 -44.61 45.51
N ASP A 12 -6.19 -44.64 46.45
CA ASP A 12 -7.48 -43.92 46.51
C ASP A 12 -7.29 -42.38 46.57
N PRO A 13 -8.17 -41.58 45.93
CA PRO A 13 -8.37 -40.19 46.30
C PRO A 13 -9.77 -39.95 46.87
N CYS A 14 -9.82 -39.52 48.13
CA CYS A 14 -10.95 -38.80 48.72
C CYS A 14 -10.45 -37.43 49.17
N GLU A 15 -10.75 -36.37 48.41
CA GLU A 15 -10.68 -35.01 48.96
C GLU A 15 -11.91 -34.18 48.61
N LEU A 16 -12.39 -33.55 49.68
CA LEU A 16 -13.51 -32.62 49.83
C LEU A 16 -13.35 -31.36 48.98
N GLU A 17 -14.38 -31.01 48.22
CA GLU A 17 -14.59 -29.63 47.75
C GLU A 17 -15.46 -28.87 48.75
N SER A 18 -14.91 -27.78 49.30
CA SER A 18 -15.67 -26.77 50.04
C SER A 18 -15.49 -25.41 49.39
N ASN A 19 -16.64 -24.88 48.96
CA ASN A 19 -16.92 -23.53 48.48
C ASN A 19 -16.22 -22.42 49.25
N LEU A 20 -15.70 -21.42 48.53
CA LEU A 20 -15.60 -20.04 49.03
C LEU A 20 -15.72 -19.05 47.86
N SER A 21 -16.67 -18.13 48.03
CA SER A 21 -17.06 -17.09 47.08
C SER A 21 -16.37 -15.76 47.38
N LEU A 22 -16.39 -14.87 46.36
CA LEU A 22 -16.20 -13.40 46.33
C LEU A 22 -14.77 -12.87 46.04
N PRO A 23 -14.62 -11.61 45.56
CA PRO A 23 -15.50 -10.81 44.68
C PRO A 23 -14.77 -10.14 43.50
N MET A 24 -15.57 -9.50 42.63
CA MET A 24 -15.19 -8.63 41.52
C MET A 24 -14.31 -7.44 41.95
N SER A 25 -13.33 -7.06 41.11
CA SER A 25 -13.13 -5.73 40.49
C SER A 25 -11.65 -5.42 40.24
N ALA A 26 -11.29 -5.24 38.95
CA ALA A 26 -10.39 -4.20 38.44
C ALA A 26 -9.90 -4.63 37.03
N THR A 27 -10.54 -4.10 35.99
CA THR A 27 -10.09 -4.23 34.60
C THR A 27 -9.06 -3.15 34.30
N SER A 28 -7.79 -3.52 34.23
CA SER A 28 -6.74 -2.74 33.57
C SER A 28 -6.65 -3.19 32.11
N SER A 29 -6.90 -2.27 31.17
CA SER A 29 -6.69 -2.48 29.74
C SER A 29 -5.22 -2.75 29.42
N PRO A 30 -4.88 -3.73 28.57
CA PRO A 30 -3.55 -3.82 27.99
C PRO A 30 -3.49 -3.10 26.63
N ASN A 31 -2.40 -2.38 26.41
CA ASN A 31 -1.96 -1.88 25.11
C ASN A 31 -1.74 -3.06 24.16
N GLU A 32 -2.37 -3.03 22.99
CA GLU A 32 -2.13 -3.96 21.89
C GLU A 32 -0.80 -3.61 21.20
N ALA A 33 0.31 -4.18 21.69
CA ALA A 33 1.50 -4.41 20.89
C ALA A 33 1.40 -5.82 20.30
N GLY A 34 1.38 -5.94 18.97
CA GLY A 34 1.20 -7.20 18.26
C GLY A 34 2.20 -8.27 18.69
N SER A 35 1.72 -9.25 19.47
CA SER A 35 2.46 -10.46 19.81
C SER A 35 2.56 -11.35 18.57
N PHE A 36 3.79 -11.64 18.16
CA PHE A 36 4.10 -12.58 17.08
C PHE A 36 3.92 -14.01 17.63
N VAL A 37 2.86 -14.71 17.19
CA VAL A 37 2.64 -16.13 17.51
C VAL A 37 3.34 -16.98 16.45
N PRO A 38 4.30 -17.86 16.81
CA PRO A 38 4.93 -18.77 15.86
C PRO A 38 3.91 -19.77 15.29
N LEU A 39 4.01 -20.05 13.99
CA LEU A 39 3.18 -21.04 13.28
C LEU A 39 3.30 -22.44 13.91
N GLU A 40 2.14 -23.05 14.16
CA GLU A 40 1.91 -24.31 14.88
C GLU A 40 2.70 -25.51 14.30
N ALA A 41 3.36 -26.27 15.18
CA ALA A 41 4.04 -27.53 14.87
C ALA A 41 3.31 -28.73 15.49
N SER A 42 3.17 -29.79 14.70
CA SER A 42 2.41 -31.02 14.97
C SER A 42 2.84 -31.79 16.23
N GLN A 43 1.85 -32.32 16.96
CA GLN A 43 2.00 -33.09 18.20
C GLN A 43 2.71 -34.45 17.98
N ILE A 44 4.00 -34.48 18.30
CA ILE A 44 4.76 -35.69 18.67
C ILE A 44 5.11 -35.51 20.15
N VAL A 45 4.98 -36.56 20.97
CA VAL A 45 5.28 -36.61 22.42
C VAL A 45 6.47 -35.70 22.78
N GLN A 46 6.16 -34.46 23.17
CA GLN A 46 7.14 -33.42 23.46
C GLN A 46 7.61 -33.64 24.89
N LYS A 47 8.81 -34.20 25.03
CA LYS A 47 9.63 -34.03 26.24
C LYS A 47 9.60 -32.54 26.59
N ASP A 48 9.19 -32.17 27.81
CA ASP A 48 8.99 -30.78 28.25
C ASP A 48 10.11 -29.87 27.77
N LEU A 49 9.85 -29.12 26.69
CA LEU A 49 10.82 -28.20 26.10
C LEU A 49 10.76 -26.92 26.94
N THR A 50 11.82 -26.66 27.70
CA THR A 50 11.89 -25.51 28.60
C THR A 50 12.32 -24.25 27.84
N ALA A 51 11.47 -23.22 27.90
CA ALA A 51 11.86 -21.84 27.64
C ALA A 51 12.57 -21.27 28.87
N LEU A 52 13.66 -20.54 28.66
CA LEU A 52 14.48 -19.98 29.71
C LEU A 52 14.66 -18.47 29.50
N GLU A 53 14.25 -17.65 30.48
CA GLU A 53 14.29 -16.18 30.38
C GLU A 53 15.60 -15.53 30.89
N SER A 54 16.46 -16.33 31.51
CA SER A 54 17.76 -15.91 32.04
C SER A 54 18.65 -17.14 32.22
N LEU A 55 19.97 -17.00 32.16
CA LEU A 55 20.86 -18.11 32.47
C LEU A 55 20.91 -18.45 33.96
N VAL A 56 20.36 -17.60 34.84
CA VAL A 56 20.41 -17.79 36.30
C VAL A 56 19.87 -19.15 36.75
N PRO A 57 18.70 -19.66 36.31
CA PRO A 57 18.23 -20.99 36.71
C PRO A 57 19.12 -22.15 36.21
N LEU A 58 19.90 -21.96 35.15
CA LEU A 58 20.88 -22.94 34.68
C LEU A 58 22.14 -22.94 35.57
N ILE A 59 22.44 -21.77 36.12
CA ILE A 59 23.64 -21.40 36.87
C ILE A 59 23.45 -21.67 38.37
N ASP A 60 22.27 -21.47 38.93
CA ASP A 60 21.93 -21.68 40.34
C ASP A 60 22.08 -23.14 40.79
N GLU A 61 22.04 -24.09 39.86
CA GLU A 61 22.28 -25.50 40.14
C GLU A 61 23.79 -25.84 40.27
N LEU A 62 24.67 -24.88 40.02
CA LEU A 62 26.12 -25.05 40.11
C LEU A 62 26.60 -24.54 41.48
N PRO A 63 27.09 -25.41 42.39
CA PRO A 63 27.48 -25.00 43.75
C PRO A 63 28.76 -24.14 43.80
N GLY A 64 29.44 -23.94 42.66
CA GLY A 64 30.66 -23.14 42.54
C GLY A 64 30.42 -21.63 42.30
N LEU A 65 29.18 -21.16 42.32
CA LEU A 65 28.85 -19.77 42.02
C LEU A 65 28.46 -19.01 43.28
N ILE A 66 28.97 -17.79 43.39
CA ILE A 66 28.71 -16.90 44.53
C ILE A 66 28.04 -15.64 44.00
N LEU A 67 26.89 -15.29 44.58
CA LEU A 67 26.20 -14.03 44.31
C LEU A 67 26.73 -12.95 45.26
N GLU A 68 27.49 -11.99 44.73
CA GLU A 68 27.97 -10.83 45.47
C GLU A 68 27.52 -9.54 44.79
N ASN A 69 26.91 -8.62 45.55
CA ASN A 69 26.44 -7.33 45.03
C ASN A 69 25.55 -7.45 43.78
N GLN A 70 24.65 -8.45 43.75
CA GLN A 70 23.80 -8.75 42.59
C GLN A 70 24.57 -9.17 41.33
N VAL A 71 25.80 -9.69 41.49
CA VAL A 71 26.59 -10.25 40.39
C VAL A 71 27.02 -11.68 40.74
N TYR A 72 26.78 -12.62 39.84
CA TYR A 72 27.28 -13.99 39.98
C TYR A 72 28.75 -14.08 39.56
N TYR A 73 29.56 -14.64 40.45
CA TYR A 73 30.97 -14.91 40.23
C TYR A 73 31.24 -16.41 40.23
N ALA A 74 32.10 -16.85 39.31
CA ALA A 74 32.63 -18.20 39.33
C ALA A 74 33.77 -18.29 40.35
N SER A 75 33.55 -19.01 41.45
CA SER A 75 34.54 -19.14 42.53
C SER A 75 35.52 -20.30 42.30
N GLN A 76 35.10 -21.37 41.62
CA GLN A 76 35.89 -22.58 41.39
C GLN A 76 35.62 -23.17 39.99
N PRO A 77 36.58 -23.93 39.41
CA PRO A 77 36.34 -24.70 38.19
C PRO A 77 35.24 -25.75 38.40
N LEU A 78 34.39 -25.96 37.39
CA LEU A 78 33.34 -26.99 37.44
C LEU A 78 33.96 -28.39 37.51
N SER A 79 33.49 -29.20 38.46
CA SER A 79 33.74 -30.63 38.50
C SER A 79 33.10 -31.31 37.28
N LYS A 80 33.56 -32.53 36.98
CA LYS A 80 33.01 -33.31 35.86
C LYS A 80 31.50 -33.53 36.00
N THR A 81 31.04 -33.87 37.21
CA THR A 81 29.61 -34.15 37.47
C THR A 81 28.75 -32.90 37.29
N GLU A 82 29.20 -31.74 37.76
CA GLU A 82 28.50 -30.46 37.56
C GLU A 82 28.44 -30.07 36.09
N ARG A 83 29.55 -30.27 35.37
CA ARG A 83 29.60 -30.02 33.93
C ARG A 83 28.62 -30.93 33.18
N ASP A 84 28.58 -32.23 33.50
CA ASP A 84 27.68 -33.17 32.83
C ASP A 84 26.20 -32.84 33.14
N ALA A 85 25.90 -32.39 34.37
CA ALA A 85 24.56 -31.90 34.74
C ALA A 85 24.19 -30.60 34.00
N LEU A 86 25.11 -29.64 33.93
CA LEU A 86 24.96 -28.39 33.17
C LEU A 86 24.63 -28.68 31.70
N LEU A 87 25.42 -29.54 31.06
CA LEU A 87 25.24 -29.91 29.65
C LEU A 87 23.92 -30.65 29.43
N SER A 88 23.56 -31.56 30.34
CA SER A 88 22.26 -32.24 30.30
C SER A 88 21.11 -31.23 30.35
N LYS A 89 21.16 -30.25 31.24
CA LYS A 89 20.13 -29.21 31.34
C LYS A 89 20.14 -28.27 30.14
N ALA A 90 21.32 -27.80 29.71
CA ALA A 90 21.47 -26.95 28.54
C ALA A 90 20.95 -27.61 27.25
N SER A 91 21.10 -28.93 27.12
CA SER A 91 20.57 -29.71 26.00
C SER A 91 19.03 -29.78 25.93
N SER A 92 18.32 -29.41 27.01
CA SER A 92 16.86 -29.37 27.04
C SER A 92 16.27 -27.99 26.71
N ILE A 93 17.10 -26.95 26.64
CA ILE A 93 16.67 -25.58 26.38
C ILE A 93 16.46 -25.40 24.87
N VAL A 94 15.26 -24.97 24.50
CA VAL A 94 14.88 -24.73 23.09
C VAL A 94 14.70 -23.25 22.80
N ASP A 95 14.33 -22.46 23.80
CA ASP A 95 14.13 -21.02 23.69
C ASP A 95 14.87 -20.35 24.83
N LEU A 96 15.80 -19.45 24.50
CA LEU A 96 16.61 -18.72 25.46
C LEU A 96 16.43 -17.22 25.23
N THR A 97 15.93 -16.51 26.24
CA THR A 97 15.94 -15.06 26.29
C THR A 97 17.03 -14.61 27.26
N LEU A 98 17.86 -13.67 26.84
CA LEU A 98 18.91 -13.06 27.65
C LEU A 98 18.57 -11.59 27.84
N THR A 99 18.39 -11.16 29.09
CA THR A 99 18.15 -9.77 29.42
C THR A 99 18.82 -9.35 30.71
N GLU A 100 19.46 -8.18 30.68
CA GLU A 100 20.07 -7.58 31.87
C GLU A 100 19.04 -7.02 32.86
N GLN A 101 17.80 -6.77 32.40
CA GLN A 101 16.76 -6.15 33.23
C GLN A 101 15.98 -7.16 34.10
N SER A 102 16.27 -8.46 34.01
CA SER A 102 15.46 -9.55 34.63
C SER A 102 15.45 -9.58 36.17
N GLY A 103 16.06 -8.62 36.85
CA GLY A 103 16.13 -8.57 38.33
C GLY A 103 16.95 -9.69 38.98
N GLY A 104 17.32 -10.73 38.22
CA GLY A 104 18.02 -11.92 38.69
C GLY A 104 19.53 -11.78 38.91
N GLY A 105 20.08 -10.57 38.98
CA GLY A 105 21.53 -10.34 39.10
C GLY A 105 22.29 -10.50 37.78
N LYS A 106 23.42 -9.81 37.64
CA LYS A 106 24.28 -9.84 36.45
C LYS A 106 25.25 -11.02 36.50
N LEU A 107 25.69 -11.52 35.35
CA LEU A 107 26.74 -12.53 35.28
C LEU A 107 28.09 -11.85 35.07
N SER A 108 29.09 -12.19 35.89
CA SER A 108 30.46 -11.72 35.65
C SER A 108 31.06 -12.42 34.42
N ALA A 109 32.04 -11.77 33.79
CA ALA A 109 32.86 -12.34 32.70
C ALA A 109 33.42 -13.74 33.03
N GLY A 110 33.79 -13.97 34.29
CA GLY A 110 34.35 -15.25 34.75
C GLY A 110 33.36 -16.41 34.64
N VAL A 111 32.05 -16.13 34.76
CA VAL A 111 31.01 -17.15 34.57
C VAL A 111 30.95 -17.59 33.11
N PHE A 112 30.93 -16.66 32.17
CA PHE A 112 30.94 -16.99 30.74
C PHE A 112 32.20 -17.76 30.32
N MET A 113 33.37 -17.38 30.84
CA MET A 113 34.60 -18.13 30.60
C MET A 113 34.55 -19.56 31.17
N THR A 114 33.82 -19.76 32.27
CA THR A 114 33.61 -21.10 32.86
C THR A 114 32.65 -21.92 32.00
N LEU A 115 31.57 -21.31 31.51
CA LEU A 115 30.65 -21.94 30.56
C LEU A 115 31.36 -22.30 29.24
N ALA A 116 32.21 -21.41 28.72
CA ALA A 116 33.03 -21.66 27.53
C ALA A 116 33.96 -22.87 27.71
N LYS A 117 34.56 -23.04 28.90
CA LYS A 117 35.42 -24.19 29.22
C LYS A 117 34.62 -25.48 29.45
N ALA A 118 33.35 -25.37 29.83
CA ALA A 118 32.45 -26.50 30.01
C ALA A 118 32.00 -27.09 28.66
N GLN A 119 31.94 -26.25 27.62
CA GLN A 119 31.54 -26.64 26.27
C GLN A 119 32.52 -27.66 25.66
N PRO A 120 32.02 -28.80 25.12
CA PRO A 120 32.85 -29.72 24.35
C PRO A 120 33.39 -29.06 23.08
N TYR A 121 34.60 -29.42 22.63
CA TYR A 121 35.27 -28.77 21.49
C TYR A 121 34.46 -28.78 20.18
N ASP A 122 33.60 -29.77 19.97
CA ASP A 122 32.84 -29.97 18.74
C ASP A 122 31.32 -29.82 18.92
N GLU A 123 30.87 -29.40 20.10
CA GLU A 123 29.43 -29.31 20.41
C GLU A 123 29.06 -27.91 20.89
N SER A 124 27.86 -27.44 20.51
CA SER A 124 27.29 -26.22 21.08
C SER A 124 26.91 -26.46 22.55
N LEU A 125 27.06 -25.45 23.40
CA LEU A 125 26.60 -25.53 24.79
C LEU A 125 25.08 -25.80 24.86
N PHE A 126 24.33 -25.30 23.87
CA PHE A 126 22.88 -25.48 23.77
C PHE A 126 22.52 -26.20 22.46
N PRO A 127 22.74 -27.52 22.36
CA PRO A 127 22.56 -28.26 21.11
C PRO A 127 21.11 -28.27 20.61
N SER A 128 20.13 -28.03 21.47
CA SER A 128 18.70 -27.98 21.12
C SER A 128 18.14 -26.57 20.95
N LEU A 129 18.96 -25.54 21.09
CA LEU A 129 18.50 -24.14 21.05
C LEU A 129 18.00 -23.78 19.66
N LYS A 130 16.70 -23.50 19.55
CA LYS A 130 16.05 -23.06 18.31
C LYS A 130 15.87 -21.55 18.26
N TYR A 131 15.62 -20.91 19.40
CA TYR A 131 15.34 -19.49 19.47
C TYR A 131 16.24 -18.80 20.50
N LEU A 132 16.93 -17.76 20.06
CA LEU A 132 17.73 -16.89 20.93
C LEU A 132 17.19 -15.47 20.86
N ARG A 133 16.82 -14.89 22.00
CA ARG A 133 16.37 -13.49 22.11
C ARG A 133 17.31 -12.70 23.00
N LEU A 134 17.88 -11.62 22.49
CA LEU A 134 18.77 -10.71 23.20
C LEU A 134 18.01 -9.40 23.45
N LYS A 135 17.74 -9.06 24.71
CA LYS A 135 17.04 -7.83 25.11
C LYS A 135 17.87 -7.01 26.08
N ASP A 136 18.37 -5.86 25.64
CA ASP A 136 19.31 -5.02 26.42
C ASP A 136 20.53 -5.83 26.91
N ALA A 137 21.00 -6.77 26.09
CA ALA A 137 21.94 -7.81 26.51
C ALA A 137 23.42 -7.39 26.31
N GLY A 138 23.76 -6.13 26.63
CA GLY A 138 25.09 -5.55 26.33
C GLY A 138 26.27 -6.39 26.83
N SER A 139 26.23 -6.82 28.08
CA SER A 139 27.25 -7.68 28.70
C SER A 139 27.36 -9.07 28.07
N TYR A 140 26.29 -9.58 27.45
CA TYR A 140 26.27 -10.86 26.76
C TYR A 140 26.87 -10.78 25.35
N MET A 141 26.96 -9.58 24.76
CA MET A 141 27.39 -9.40 23.36
C MET A 141 28.81 -9.91 23.09
N ASN A 142 29.68 -9.91 24.10
CA ASN A 142 31.06 -10.41 23.97
C ASN A 142 31.16 -11.94 24.07
N TYR A 143 30.06 -12.63 24.35
CA TYR A 143 30.02 -14.07 24.60
C TYR A 143 28.99 -14.79 23.71
N LEU A 144 28.56 -14.15 22.62
CA LEU A 144 27.49 -14.70 21.77
C LEU A 144 27.86 -16.03 21.11
N ASP A 145 29.14 -16.28 20.89
CA ASP A 145 29.64 -17.53 20.32
C ASP A 145 29.25 -18.76 21.15
N LEU A 146 28.99 -18.60 22.46
CA LEU A 146 28.50 -19.69 23.33
C LEU A 146 27.11 -20.19 22.93
N PHE A 147 26.32 -19.35 22.27
CA PHE A 147 24.95 -19.65 21.86
C PHE A 147 24.85 -20.03 20.38
N LEU A 148 25.97 -20.05 19.65
CA LEU A 148 26.00 -20.57 18.28
C LEU A 148 25.81 -22.08 18.31
N GLY A 149 24.79 -22.56 17.61
CA GLY A 149 24.51 -23.98 17.47
C GLY A 149 23.76 -24.25 16.18
N PRO A 150 24.03 -25.37 15.48
CA PRO A 150 23.45 -25.67 14.17
C PRO A 150 21.92 -25.85 14.20
N SER A 151 21.32 -25.95 15.38
CA SER A 151 19.88 -26.03 15.63
C SER A 151 19.17 -24.68 15.67
N LEU A 152 19.89 -23.56 15.71
CA LEU A 152 19.29 -22.23 15.81
C LEU A 152 18.48 -21.90 14.55
N GLU A 153 17.19 -21.65 14.74
CA GLU A 153 16.22 -21.33 13.68
C GLU A 153 15.77 -19.86 13.72
N GLY A 154 15.77 -19.23 14.90
CA GLY A 154 15.35 -17.84 15.08
C GLY A 154 16.28 -17.05 16.00
N LEU A 155 16.56 -15.80 15.61
CA LEU A 155 17.39 -14.87 16.36
C LEU A 155 16.66 -13.53 16.46
N GLU A 156 16.42 -13.06 17.69
CA GLU A 156 15.88 -11.73 17.97
C GLU A 156 16.90 -10.92 18.75
N ILE A 157 17.17 -9.70 18.31
CA ILE A 157 18.13 -8.80 18.94
C ILE A 157 17.45 -7.46 19.10
N SER A 158 17.44 -6.94 20.32
CA SER A 158 16.81 -5.67 20.67
C SER A 158 17.73 -4.82 21.54
N ALA A 159 17.74 -3.51 21.25
CA ALA A 159 18.45 -2.48 22.01
C ALA A 159 19.95 -2.78 22.19
N VAL A 160 20.67 -2.90 21.06
CA VAL A 160 22.13 -3.10 21.08
C VAL A 160 22.82 -1.75 21.21
N PRO A 161 23.61 -1.52 22.27
CA PRO A 161 24.42 -0.30 22.38
C PRO A 161 25.47 -0.23 21.26
N ASP A 162 25.74 0.98 20.76
CA ASP A 162 26.72 1.24 19.69
C ASP A 162 28.09 0.61 19.96
N ILE A 163 28.51 0.57 21.24
CA ILE A 163 29.80 -0.01 21.66
C ILE A 163 29.93 -1.52 21.36
N HIS A 164 28.83 -2.20 21.07
CA HIS A 164 28.78 -3.64 20.79
C HIS A 164 28.47 -3.96 19.32
N GLU A 165 28.42 -2.96 18.43
CA GLU A 165 28.12 -3.19 17.01
C GLU A 165 29.13 -4.14 16.35
N GLU A 166 30.43 -3.99 16.67
CA GLU A 166 31.48 -4.85 16.11
C GLU A 166 31.36 -6.31 16.59
N SER A 167 31.07 -6.53 17.87
CA SER A 167 30.83 -7.85 18.43
C SER A 167 29.62 -8.52 17.76
N LEU A 168 28.53 -7.77 17.58
CA LEU A 168 27.34 -8.24 16.88
C LEU A 168 27.64 -8.59 15.42
N LEU A 169 28.40 -7.74 14.72
CA LEU A 169 28.81 -7.96 13.34
C LEU A 169 29.66 -9.23 13.19
N SER A 170 30.61 -9.43 14.11
CA SER A 170 31.44 -10.64 14.14
C SER A 170 30.58 -11.90 14.37
N PHE A 171 29.66 -11.84 15.33
CA PHE A 171 28.72 -12.91 15.62
C PHE A 171 27.83 -13.24 14.41
N LEU A 172 27.26 -12.23 13.74
CA LEU A 172 26.40 -12.48 12.57
C LEU A 172 27.16 -13.00 11.35
N LYS A 173 28.44 -12.61 11.18
CA LYS A 173 29.33 -13.23 10.17
C LYS A 173 29.57 -14.70 10.48
N ALA A 174 29.86 -15.04 11.74
CA ALA A 174 30.00 -16.42 12.17
C ALA A 174 28.69 -17.20 11.98
N ALA A 175 27.55 -16.57 12.32
CA ALA A 175 26.22 -17.14 12.15
C ALA A 175 25.92 -17.49 10.70
N ALA A 176 26.29 -16.64 9.74
CA ALA A 176 26.08 -16.90 8.32
C ALA A 176 26.81 -18.16 7.80
N VAL A 177 27.90 -18.56 8.47
CA VAL A 177 28.65 -19.78 8.13
C VAL A 177 28.16 -20.98 8.95
N GLN A 178 27.89 -20.78 10.24
CA GLN A 178 27.66 -21.85 11.20
C GLN A 178 26.20 -22.22 11.43
N LEU A 179 25.25 -21.35 11.02
CA LEU A 179 23.82 -21.53 11.26
C LEU A 179 23.06 -21.74 9.94
N PRO A 180 23.23 -22.88 9.26
CA PRO A 180 22.55 -23.17 7.99
C PRO A 180 21.02 -23.28 8.14
N ARG A 181 20.51 -23.34 9.37
CA ARG A 181 19.08 -23.45 9.70
C ARG A 181 18.45 -22.14 10.16
N LEU A 182 19.21 -21.04 10.23
CA LEU A 182 18.65 -19.76 10.64
C LEU A 182 17.62 -19.30 9.59
N LYS A 183 16.35 -19.26 10.00
CA LYS A 183 15.20 -18.92 9.16
C LYS A 183 14.63 -17.55 9.52
N SER A 184 14.70 -17.13 10.78
CA SER A 184 14.12 -15.87 11.25
C SER A 184 15.17 -14.99 11.91
N LEU A 185 15.23 -13.73 11.49
CA LEU A 185 16.08 -12.69 12.08
C LEU A 185 15.23 -11.45 12.38
N VAL A 186 15.22 -11.03 13.63
CA VAL A 186 14.49 -9.85 14.10
C VAL A 186 15.48 -8.89 14.76
N LEU A 187 15.56 -7.68 14.24
CA LEU A 187 16.42 -6.62 14.77
C LEU A 187 15.53 -5.45 15.21
N LYS A 188 15.62 -5.07 16.49
CA LYS A 188 14.82 -4.01 17.11
C LYS A 188 15.71 -2.98 17.79
N ASP A 189 15.31 -1.71 17.77
CA ASP A 189 15.84 -0.64 18.63
C ASP A 189 17.37 -0.50 18.63
N GLY A 190 18.03 -0.87 17.54
CA GLY A 190 19.50 -0.87 17.43
C GLY A 190 19.98 0.12 16.40
N ASN A 191 21.05 0.86 16.72
CA ASN A 191 21.82 1.67 15.78
C ASN A 191 22.71 0.77 14.90
N ILE A 192 22.10 -0.16 14.18
CA ILE A 192 22.85 -1.04 13.31
C ILE A 192 23.14 -0.28 12.02
N SER A 193 24.42 -0.06 11.71
CA SER A 193 24.79 0.63 10.48
C SER A 193 24.40 -0.18 9.23
N LEU A 194 24.15 0.52 8.13
CA LEU A 194 23.85 -0.08 6.83
C LEU A 194 24.97 -1.04 6.35
N THR A 195 26.22 -0.67 6.64
CA THR A 195 27.40 -1.50 6.37
C THR A 195 27.35 -2.83 7.12
N SER A 196 26.97 -2.79 8.40
CA SER A 196 26.79 -3.99 9.21
C SER A 196 25.65 -4.84 8.67
N LEU A 197 24.51 -4.21 8.34
CA LEU A 197 23.33 -4.88 7.78
C LEU A 197 23.59 -5.57 6.44
N SER A 198 24.32 -4.93 5.53
CA SER A 198 24.67 -5.52 4.22
C SER A 198 25.47 -6.82 4.36
N THR A 199 26.28 -6.93 5.43
CA THR A 199 27.07 -8.13 5.71
C THR A 199 26.16 -9.32 6.09
N TYR A 200 25.01 -9.07 6.72
CA TYR A 200 24.09 -10.13 7.16
C TYR A 200 23.30 -10.77 6.00
N LEU A 201 23.29 -10.13 4.83
CA LEU A 201 22.58 -10.61 3.65
C LEU A 201 23.22 -11.85 3.00
N GLN A 202 24.23 -12.44 3.66
CA GLN A 202 24.78 -13.75 3.32
C GLN A 202 23.94 -14.92 3.85
N LEU A 203 22.92 -14.67 4.69
CA LEU A 203 22.02 -15.68 5.25
C LEU A 203 21.04 -16.24 4.21
N LYS A 204 21.51 -17.14 3.34
CA LYS A 204 20.72 -17.70 2.22
C LYS A 204 19.47 -18.49 2.65
N SER A 205 19.47 -19.04 3.86
CA SER A 205 18.35 -19.78 4.45
C SER A 205 17.29 -18.89 5.09
N LEU A 206 17.52 -17.57 5.15
CA LEU A 206 16.63 -16.65 5.84
C LEU A 206 15.27 -16.58 5.12
N GLN A 207 14.21 -16.90 5.86
CA GLN A 207 12.82 -16.90 5.42
C GLN A 207 12.06 -15.67 5.94
N SER A 208 12.40 -15.18 7.12
CA SER A 208 11.74 -14.04 7.76
C SER A 208 12.79 -13.04 8.25
N LEU A 209 12.69 -11.79 7.80
CA LEU A 209 13.52 -10.68 8.24
C LEU A 209 12.63 -9.56 8.74
N ALA A 210 12.82 -9.16 9.99
CA ALA A 210 12.09 -8.04 10.58
C ALA A 210 13.04 -7.00 11.15
N LEU A 211 12.86 -5.76 10.72
CA LEU A 211 13.66 -4.59 11.09
C LEU A 211 12.73 -3.57 11.75
N PHE A 212 12.94 -3.28 13.03
CA PHE A 212 12.15 -2.34 13.81
C PHE A 212 13.03 -1.26 14.40
N ASN A 213 12.55 -0.01 14.35
CA ASN A 213 13.21 1.16 14.92
C ASN A 213 14.69 1.27 14.48
N CYS A 214 14.99 0.88 13.24
CA CYS A 214 16.32 1.02 12.68
C CYS A 214 16.63 2.50 12.36
N PRO A 215 17.92 2.90 12.39
CA PRO A 215 18.35 4.28 12.13
C PRO A 215 18.07 4.76 10.69
N SER A 216 18.18 6.07 10.51
CA SER A 216 17.44 6.87 9.53
C SER A 216 17.86 6.77 8.06
N THR A 217 18.79 5.91 7.66
CA THR A 217 19.34 5.93 6.29
C THR A 217 19.48 4.53 5.69
N PHE A 218 18.39 4.02 5.08
CA PHE A 218 18.49 2.92 4.12
C PHE A 218 18.37 3.44 2.70
N ASP A 219 19.24 2.98 1.83
CA ASP A 219 19.20 3.31 0.41
C ASP A 219 18.53 2.17 -0.39
N LEU A 220 18.33 2.40 -1.68
CA LEU A 220 17.78 1.38 -2.58
C LEU A 220 18.72 0.17 -2.71
N SER A 221 20.04 0.36 -2.57
CA SER A 221 21.03 -0.71 -2.69
C SER A 221 20.84 -1.78 -1.59
N PHE A 222 20.52 -1.34 -0.38
CA PHE A 222 20.20 -2.21 0.74
C PHE A 222 18.97 -3.08 0.49
N PHE A 223 17.86 -2.48 0.04
CA PHE A 223 16.64 -3.23 -0.26
C PHE A 223 16.81 -4.18 -1.43
N LYS A 224 17.63 -3.81 -2.43
CA LYS A 224 18.03 -4.74 -3.51
C LYS A 224 18.77 -5.95 -2.96
N ALA A 225 19.66 -5.74 -2.00
CA ALA A 225 20.41 -6.82 -1.39
C ALA A 225 19.49 -7.72 -0.53
N ILE A 226 18.54 -7.18 0.24
CA ILE A 226 17.51 -7.98 0.93
C ILE A 226 16.65 -8.75 -0.08
N GLY A 227 16.16 -8.08 -1.12
CA GLY A 227 15.34 -8.68 -2.16
C GLY A 227 16.06 -9.78 -2.94
N SER A 228 17.40 -9.82 -2.90
CA SER A 228 18.19 -10.89 -3.52
C SER A 228 18.25 -12.18 -2.68
N LEU A 229 17.76 -12.16 -1.43
CA LEU A 229 17.73 -13.34 -0.57
C LEU A 229 16.77 -14.41 -1.17
N PRO A 230 17.29 -15.60 -1.51
CA PRO A 230 16.54 -16.57 -2.31
C PRO A 230 15.39 -17.24 -1.56
N SER A 231 15.45 -17.29 -0.23
CA SER A 231 14.46 -17.98 0.60
C SER A 231 13.52 -17.02 1.34
N LEU A 232 13.63 -15.71 1.12
CA LEU A 232 12.91 -14.71 1.91
C LEU A 232 11.41 -14.72 1.56
N GLU A 233 10.59 -15.15 2.50
CA GLU A 233 9.13 -15.22 2.41
C GLU A 233 8.44 -14.07 3.17
N GLU A 234 9.07 -13.54 4.21
CA GLU A 234 8.52 -12.48 5.06
C GLU A 234 9.53 -11.36 5.24
N PHE A 235 9.10 -10.13 4.96
CA PHE A 235 9.86 -8.93 5.20
C PHE A 235 9.03 -7.90 5.94
N VAL A 236 9.50 -7.51 7.12
CA VAL A 236 8.91 -6.49 7.97
C VAL A 236 9.90 -5.34 8.15
N PHE A 237 9.51 -4.13 7.80
CA PHE A 237 10.33 -2.93 7.91
C PHE A 237 9.53 -1.81 8.58
N LYS A 238 9.89 -1.48 9.83
CA LYS A 238 9.26 -0.42 10.61
C LYS A 238 10.33 0.52 11.16
N PRO A 239 10.73 1.56 10.41
CA PRO A 239 11.78 2.46 10.82
C PRO A 239 11.32 3.36 11.97
N THR A 240 12.27 4.07 12.58
CA THR A 240 11.97 5.13 13.55
C THR A 240 11.17 6.27 12.92
N GLN A 241 10.46 7.06 13.74
CA GLN A 241 9.68 8.21 13.23
C GLN A 241 10.55 9.27 12.54
N GLU A 242 11.83 9.38 12.89
CA GLU A 242 12.79 10.35 12.34
C GLU A 242 13.46 9.88 11.04
N TYR A 243 12.93 8.82 10.42
CA TYR A 243 13.53 8.22 9.23
C TYR A 243 13.42 9.12 7.99
N SER A 244 14.56 9.42 7.36
CA SER A 244 14.64 10.18 6.11
C SER A 244 15.12 9.29 4.98
N TYR A 245 14.28 9.07 3.98
CA TYR A 245 14.65 8.30 2.80
C TYR A 245 15.04 9.23 1.66
N SER A 246 16.31 9.22 1.26
CA SER A 246 16.73 9.81 0.00
C SER A 246 16.41 8.83 -1.13
N SER A 247 15.22 8.93 -1.71
CA SER A 247 14.91 8.18 -2.91
C SER A 247 15.75 8.73 -4.06
N GLU A 248 16.71 7.96 -4.57
CA GLU A 248 17.44 8.30 -5.80
C GLU A 248 16.47 8.34 -6.99
N PHE A 249 15.48 7.45 -7.01
CA PHE A 249 14.51 7.32 -8.10
C PHE A 249 13.54 8.50 -8.16
N LEU A 250 13.00 8.93 -7.02
CA LEU A 250 12.20 10.14 -6.96
C LEU A 250 13.08 11.37 -7.13
N ALA A 251 14.30 11.44 -6.61
CA ALA A 251 15.14 12.63 -6.80
C ALA A 251 15.52 12.85 -8.27
N GLU A 252 15.89 11.80 -9.01
CA GLU A 252 16.18 11.93 -10.45
C GLU A 252 14.91 12.23 -11.26
N GLY A 253 13.82 11.51 -11.02
CA GLY A 253 12.55 11.73 -11.70
C GLY A 253 11.90 13.07 -11.34
N LEU A 254 11.96 13.51 -10.08
CA LEU A 254 11.47 14.80 -9.61
C LEU A 254 12.32 15.94 -10.13
N ASN A 255 13.65 15.83 -10.09
CA ASN A 255 14.49 16.89 -10.64
C ASN A 255 14.25 17.04 -12.14
N GLU A 256 14.13 15.92 -12.88
CA GLU A 256 13.82 15.97 -14.31
C GLU A 256 12.40 16.49 -14.55
N LEU A 257 11.38 16.06 -13.78
CA LEU A 257 10.01 16.55 -13.94
C LEU A 257 9.81 17.99 -13.49
N VAL A 258 10.49 18.45 -12.44
CA VAL A 258 10.49 19.84 -11.99
C VAL A 258 11.23 20.70 -13.00
N GLU A 259 12.38 20.26 -13.52
CA GLU A 259 13.07 20.95 -14.61
C GLU A 259 12.22 21.03 -15.88
N LEU A 260 11.53 19.94 -16.27
CA LEU A 260 10.63 19.91 -17.42
C LEU A 260 9.38 20.77 -17.20
N SER A 261 8.83 20.81 -15.98
CA SER A 261 7.65 21.62 -15.64
C SER A 261 7.99 23.10 -15.58
N VAL A 262 9.13 23.46 -14.98
CA VAL A 262 9.66 24.84 -14.98
C VAL A 262 10.03 25.27 -16.41
N ALA A 263 10.63 24.38 -17.21
CA ALA A 263 10.92 24.66 -18.61
C ALA A 263 9.63 24.87 -19.42
N ARG A 264 8.61 24.04 -19.21
CA ARG A 264 7.30 24.18 -19.86
C ARG A 264 6.63 25.50 -19.49
N LEU A 265 6.56 25.85 -18.20
CA LEU A 265 5.98 27.12 -17.75
C LEU A 265 6.72 28.34 -18.33
N ARG A 266 8.06 28.31 -18.38
CA ARG A 266 8.84 29.38 -19.02
C ARG A 266 8.56 29.51 -20.52
N VAL A 267 8.44 28.39 -21.22
CA VAL A 267 8.12 28.37 -22.65
C VAL A 267 6.69 28.86 -22.89
N ASP A 268 5.73 28.44 -22.07
CA ASP A 268 4.34 28.88 -22.19
C ASP A 268 4.20 30.39 -21.85
N ASP A 269 4.91 30.92 -20.85
CA ASP A 269 4.96 32.35 -20.56
C ASP A 269 5.59 33.16 -21.70
N GLU A 270 6.66 32.65 -22.32
CA GLU A 270 7.33 33.30 -23.45
C GLU A 270 6.45 33.27 -24.72
N ILE A 271 5.74 32.16 -24.96
CA ILE A 271 4.73 32.06 -26.02
C ILE A 271 3.60 33.05 -25.77
N ASN A 272 3.03 33.08 -24.56
CA ASN A 272 1.93 33.98 -24.21
C ASN A 272 2.35 35.46 -24.36
N SER A 273 3.57 35.82 -23.93
CA SER A 273 4.13 37.16 -24.12
C SER A 273 4.27 37.53 -25.61
N LEU A 274 4.71 36.59 -26.45
CA LEU A 274 4.83 36.79 -27.90
C LEU A 274 3.46 36.85 -28.59
N GLU A 275 2.48 36.06 -28.16
CA GLU A 275 1.11 36.10 -28.67
C GLU A 275 0.43 37.45 -28.36
N VAL A 276 0.62 38.00 -27.16
CA VAL A 276 0.12 39.34 -26.80
C VAL A 276 0.76 40.41 -27.69
N GLN A 277 2.07 40.35 -27.94
CA GLN A 277 2.75 41.28 -28.85
C GLN A 277 2.24 41.16 -30.30
N VAL A 278 1.90 39.94 -30.74
CA VAL A 278 1.32 39.70 -32.07
C VAL A 278 -0.11 40.24 -32.17
N GLU A 279 -0.93 40.08 -31.12
CA GLU A 279 -2.33 40.54 -31.11
C GLU A 279 -2.43 42.08 -30.98
N GLU A 280 -1.57 42.73 -30.18
CA GLU A 280 -1.44 44.20 -30.15
C GLU A 280 -1.06 44.78 -31.54
N LEU A 281 -0.26 44.05 -32.31
CA LEU A 281 0.07 44.40 -33.70
C LEU A 281 -1.09 44.16 -34.67
N ARG A 282 -2.03 43.28 -34.32
CA ARG A 282 -3.20 42.91 -35.13
C ARG A 282 -4.35 43.91 -34.98
N GLU A 283 -4.63 44.37 -33.77
CA GLU A 283 -5.69 45.35 -33.48
C GLU A 283 -5.44 46.72 -34.13
N ARG A 284 -4.18 47.06 -34.44
CA ARG A 284 -3.81 48.36 -35.01
C ARG A 284 -4.11 48.53 -36.52
N LYS A 285 -4.71 47.55 -37.23
CA LYS A 285 -5.07 47.74 -38.65
C LYS A 285 -6.42 47.10 -39.07
N PRO A 286 -7.43 47.91 -39.46
CA PRO A 286 -8.81 47.48 -39.73
C PRO A 286 -9.07 46.70 -41.04
N ASN A 287 -8.02 46.41 -41.84
CA ASN A 287 -8.19 45.75 -43.15
C ASN A 287 -8.07 44.21 -43.11
N PHE A 288 -7.90 43.61 -41.92
CA PHE A 288 -7.79 42.15 -41.76
C PHE A 288 -9.15 41.46 -41.60
N GLN A 289 -10.09 42.07 -40.86
CA GLN A 289 -11.45 41.56 -40.63
C GLN A 289 -12.21 41.24 -41.93
N ARG A 290 -12.05 42.05 -42.98
CA ARG A 290 -12.82 41.91 -44.23
C ARG A 290 -12.49 40.66 -45.08
N LYS A 291 -11.34 40.03 -44.86
CA LYS A 291 -10.93 38.80 -45.59
C LYS A 291 -11.24 37.53 -44.81
N GLU A 292 -11.35 37.63 -43.49
CA GLU A 292 -11.78 36.55 -42.60
C GLU A 292 -13.28 36.27 -42.78
N GLU A 293 -14.09 37.32 -42.95
CA GLU A 293 -15.52 37.22 -43.27
C GLU A 293 -15.81 36.47 -44.59
N THR A 294 -14.99 36.64 -45.63
CA THR A 294 -15.16 35.93 -46.91
C THR A 294 -14.82 34.43 -46.80
N PHE A 295 -13.92 34.06 -45.88
CA PHE A 295 -13.56 32.67 -45.63
C PHE A 295 -14.64 31.95 -44.80
N VAL A 296 -15.16 32.61 -43.76
CA VAL A 296 -16.26 32.10 -42.94
C VAL A 296 -17.53 31.90 -43.78
N ALA A 297 -17.84 32.81 -44.71
CA ALA A 297 -18.99 32.65 -45.62
C ALA A 297 -18.89 31.38 -46.49
N ARG A 298 -17.72 31.08 -47.06
CA ARG A 298 -17.49 29.87 -47.87
C ARG A 298 -17.46 28.59 -47.04
N PHE A 299 -16.97 28.65 -45.80
CA PHE A 299 -16.98 27.50 -44.90
C PHE A 299 -18.40 27.12 -44.47
N THR A 300 -19.27 28.13 -44.30
CA THR A 300 -20.69 27.93 -43.95
C THR A 300 -21.46 27.26 -45.11
N GLU A 301 -21.15 27.61 -46.36
CA GLU A 301 -21.72 26.98 -47.57
C GLU A 301 -21.35 25.49 -47.70
N VAL A 302 -20.11 25.12 -47.33
CA VAL A 302 -19.67 23.70 -47.32
C VAL A 302 -20.35 22.91 -46.20
N THR A 303 -20.60 23.56 -45.07
CA THR A 303 -21.23 22.91 -43.91
C THR A 303 -22.71 22.60 -44.20
N SER A 304 -23.42 23.45 -44.96
CA SER A 304 -24.82 23.18 -45.34
C SER A 304 -24.96 22.02 -46.33
N VAL A 305 -24.01 21.84 -47.25
CA VAL A 305 -24.01 20.70 -48.19
C VAL A 305 -23.79 19.37 -47.46
N LEU A 306 -22.99 19.37 -46.40
CA LEU A 306 -22.75 18.18 -45.56
C LEU A 306 -23.97 17.84 -44.68
N GLU A 307 -24.73 18.84 -44.24
CA GLU A 307 -25.99 18.66 -43.50
C GLU A 307 -27.12 18.11 -44.37
N GLU A 308 -27.23 18.51 -45.64
CA GLU A 308 -28.23 17.96 -46.58
C GLU A 308 -28.05 16.46 -46.83
N LEU A 309 -26.80 15.96 -46.78
CA LEU A 309 -26.48 14.54 -46.96
C LEU A 309 -26.81 13.67 -45.72
N HIS A 310 -27.42 14.23 -44.66
CA HIS A 310 -27.78 13.55 -43.40
C HIS A 310 -26.59 12.88 -42.68
N LEU A 311 -25.37 13.31 -42.98
CA LEU A 311 -24.16 12.87 -42.32
C LEU A 311 -23.93 13.78 -41.10
N GLY A 312 -24.26 13.28 -39.91
CA GLY A 312 -24.28 14.05 -38.66
C GLY A 312 -23.11 15.03 -38.48
N SER A 313 -23.45 16.33 -38.41
CA SER A 313 -22.56 17.50 -38.40
C SER A 313 -21.44 17.48 -37.33
N CYS A 314 -21.65 16.85 -36.18
CA CYS A 314 -20.73 17.01 -35.04
C CYS A 314 -19.49 16.09 -35.04
N ARG A 315 -19.47 14.98 -35.79
CA ARG A 315 -18.29 14.07 -35.82
C ARG A 315 -17.43 14.23 -37.08
N LEU A 316 -18.01 14.64 -38.20
CA LEU A 316 -17.27 14.79 -39.46
C LEU A 316 -16.55 16.13 -39.57
N SER A 317 -17.06 17.20 -38.95
CA SER A 317 -16.38 18.49 -38.84
C SER A 317 -15.02 18.38 -38.12
N SER A 318 -14.95 17.64 -37.01
CA SER A 318 -13.70 17.43 -36.29
C SER A 318 -12.74 16.50 -37.04
N MET A 319 -13.24 15.45 -37.69
CA MET A 319 -12.41 14.51 -38.45
C MET A 319 -11.91 15.08 -39.79
N ALA A 320 -12.71 15.87 -40.50
CA ALA A 320 -12.30 16.55 -41.74
C ALA A 320 -11.26 17.66 -41.49
N SER A 321 -11.19 18.16 -40.24
CA SER A 321 -10.16 19.12 -39.84
C SER A 321 -8.75 18.51 -39.80
N ALA A 322 -8.62 17.18 -39.67
CA ALA A 322 -7.38 16.42 -39.55
C ALA A 322 -7.18 15.46 -40.73
N TYR A 323 -6.53 15.95 -41.79
CA TYR A 323 -6.33 15.22 -43.05
C TYR A 323 -5.52 13.91 -42.91
N GLU A 324 -4.77 13.71 -41.83
CA GLU A 324 -4.01 12.48 -41.55
C GLU A 324 -4.89 11.24 -41.40
N TYR A 325 -6.20 11.42 -41.22
CA TYR A 325 -7.16 10.32 -41.09
C TYR A 325 -7.92 9.99 -42.38
N GLN A 326 -7.48 10.45 -43.56
CA GLN A 326 -8.20 10.19 -44.84
C GLN A 326 -8.54 8.70 -45.09
N PRO A 327 -7.66 7.71 -44.80
CA PRO A 327 -8.01 6.30 -44.94
C PRO A 327 -9.11 5.85 -43.97
N TYR A 328 -9.09 6.40 -42.75
CA TYR A 328 -10.06 6.08 -41.70
C TYR A 328 -11.42 6.74 -41.97
N LEU A 329 -11.42 7.99 -42.43
CA LEU A 329 -12.61 8.72 -42.86
C LEU A 329 -13.27 8.00 -44.05
N ARG A 330 -12.49 7.60 -45.06
CA ARG A 330 -13.00 6.84 -46.21
C ARG A 330 -13.64 5.54 -45.77
N LYS A 331 -12.99 4.78 -44.88
CA LYS A 331 -13.53 3.52 -44.33
C LYS A 331 -14.83 3.73 -43.55
N THR A 332 -14.89 4.78 -42.73
CA THR A 332 -16.08 5.10 -41.92
C THR A 332 -17.24 5.56 -42.80
N MET A 333 -16.97 6.38 -43.81
CA MET A 333 -18.01 6.84 -44.73
C MET A 333 -18.46 5.74 -45.69
N GLN A 334 -17.58 4.82 -46.09
CA GLN A 334 -17.94 3.65 -46.90
C GLN A 334 -18.84 2.67 -46.11
N GLN A 335 -18.58 2.51 -44.81
CA GLN A 335 -19.49 1.78 -43.91
C GLN A 335 -20.85 2.47 -43.78
N GLN A 336 -20.89 3.80 -43.75
CA GLN A 336 -22.16 4.55 -43.74
C GLN A 336 -22.88 4.49 -45.09
N GLN A 337 -22.15 4.49 -46.20
CA GLN A 337 -22.68 4.34 -47.55
C GLN A 337 -23.42 2.99 -47.68
N GLU A 338 -22.81 1.92 -47.18
CA GLU A 338 -23.41 0.58 -47.13
C GLU A 338 -24.63 0.54 -46.20
N LEU A 339 -24.57 1.23 -45.05
CA LEU A 339 -25.65 1.24 -44.06
C LEU A 339 -26.90 2.01 -44.53
N TYR A 340 -26.71 3.08 -45.30
CA TYR A 340 -27.78 4.00 -45.70
C TYR A 340 -28.11 3.98 -47.20
N GLY A 341 -27.48 3.09 -47.98
CA GLY A 341 -27.77 2.91 -49.41
C GLY A 341 -27.42 4.14 -50.26
N ILE A 342 -26.37 4.87 -49.91
CA ILE A 342 -25.97 6.09 -50.63
C ILE A 342 -25.38 5.69 -52.00
N PRO A 343 -25.90 6.23 -53.13
CA PRO A 343 -25.38 5.94 -54.47
C PRO A 343 -23.87 6.24 -54.58
N SER A 344 -23.12 5.33 -55.20
CA SER A 344 -21.64 5.40 -55.26
C SER A 344 -21.13 6.65 -55.96
N ASP A 345 -21.83 7.12 -56.98
CA ASP A 345 -21.50 8.34 -57.71
C ASP A 345 -21.54 9.59 -56.81
N ARG A 346 -22.49 9.65 -55.86
CA ARG A 346 -22.57 10.74 -54.88
C ARG A 346 -21.50 10.64 -53.79
N PHE A 347 -21.16 9.42 -53.38
CA PHE A 347 -20.07 9.18 -52.44
C PHE A 347 -18.72 9.57 -53.02
N ASP A 348 -18.44 9.15 -54.26
CA ASP A 348 -17.20 9.46 -54.96
C ASP A 348 -17.06 10.97 -55.22
N ALA A 349 -18.15 11.64 -55.62
CA ALA A 349 -18.19 13.09 -55.75
C ALA A 349 -17.90 13.84 -54.42
N ALA A 350 -18.41 13.34 -53.29
CA ALA A 350 -18.12 13.93 -51.98
C ALA A 350 -16.66 13.72 -51.55
N MET A 351 -16.08 12.55 -51.84
CA MET A 351 -14.68 12.25 -51.54
C MET A 351 -13.70 13.04 -52.41
N ASP A 352 -14.05 13.28 -53.67
CA ASP A 352 -13.30 14.14 -54.58
C ASP A 352 -13.35 15.60 -54.10
N LEU A 353 -14.52 16.09 -53.67
CA LEU A 353 -14.69 17.43 -53.12
C LEU A 353 -13.90 17.62 -51.81
N ILE A 354 -13.91 16.63 -50.89
CA ILE A 354 -13.12 16.67 -49.65
C ILE A 354 -11.62 16.66 -49.96
N SER A 355 -11.19 15.91 -50.97
CA SER A 355 -9.79 15.87 -51.40
C SER A 355 -9.36 17.19 -52.04
N GLU A 356 -10.22 17.79 -52.88
CA GLU A 356 -10.00 19.10 -53.49
C GLU A 356 -9.96 20.22 -52.43
N LEU A 357 -10.89 20.21 -51.46
CA LEU A 357 -10.89 21.13 -50.33
C LEU A 357 -9.68 20.95 -49.42
N GLY A 358 -9.21 19.72 -49.22
CA GLY A 358 -7.97 19.44 -48.49
C GLY A 358 -6.73 19.94 -49.22
N LEU A 359 -6.72 19.86 -50.55
CA LEU A 359 -5.65 20.39 -51.40
C LEU A 359 -5.69 21.93 -51.44
N GLU A 360 -6.87 22.54 -51.60
CA GLU A 360 -7.11 23.99 -51.51
C GLU A 360 -6.76 24.49 -50.11
N ARG A 361 -7.10 23.79 -49.03
CA ARG A 361 -6.71 24.16 -47.66
C ARG A 361 -5.21 24.05 -47.45
N ARG A 362 -4.51 23.09 -48.07
CA ARG A 362 -3.03 23.04 -48.06
C ARG A 362 -2.43 24.17 -48.89
N LYS A 363 -2.98 24.47 -50.06
CA LYS A 363 -2.57 25.61 -50.89
C LYS A 363 -2.84 26.93 -50.17
N ILE A 364 -3.96 27.09 -49.47
CA ILE A 364 -4.33 28.25 -48.67
C ILE A 364 -3.45 28.29 -47.42
N LYS A 365 -3.26 27.23 -46.65
CA LYS A 365 -2.37 27.23 -45.47
C LYS A 365 -0.93 27.53 -45.87
N ALA A 366 -0.43 26.95 -46.97
CA ALA A 366 0.89 27.24 -47.51
C ALA A 366 0.97 28.68 -48.06
N LYS A 367 0.00 29.14 -48.85
CA LYS A 367 -0.05 30.48 -49.45
C LYS A 367 -0.35 31.56 -48.41
N SER A 368 -1.08 31.26 -47.35
CA SER A 368 -1.34 32.10 -46.18
C SER A 368 -0.12 32.15 -45.27
N LYS A 369 0.60 31.04 -45.05
CA LYS A 369 1.90 31.06 -44.36
C LYS A 369 2.92 31.86 -45.18
N LEU A 370 2.91 31.74 -46.50
CA LEU A 370 3.80 32.47 -47.41
C LEU A 370 3.40 33.94 -47.59
N LEU A 371 2.10 34.26 -47.62
CA LEU A 371 1.56 35.64 -47.63
C LEU A 371 1.71 36.31 -46.28
N LEU A 372 1.54 35.60 -45.17
CA LEU A 372 1.77 36.11 -43.82
C LEU A 372 3.26 36.41 -43.64
N ARG A 373 4.15 35.50 -44.04
CA ARG A 373 5.60 35.74 -44.09
C ARG A 373 5.96 36.92 -45.00
N ARG A 374 5.31 37.06 -46.16
CA ARG A 374 5.55 38.19 -47.09
C ARG A 374 5.02 39.51 -46.55
N VAL A 375 3.83 39.53 -45.96
CA VAL A 375 3.18 40.72 -45.40
C VAL A 375 3.87 41.17 -44.12
N ILE A 376 4.35 40.24 -43.27
CA ILE A 376 5.18 40.56 -42.11
C ILE A 376 6.52 41.14 -42.58
N ARG A 377 7.19 40.51 -43.55
CA ARG A 377 8.45 40.99 -44.13
C ARG A 377 8.33 42.38 -44.78
N ASP A 378 7.31 42.60 -45.60
CA ASP A 378 7.09 43.88 -46.31
C ASP A 378 6.67 45.00 -45.33
N LYS A 379 5.92 44.66 -44.27
CA LYS A 379 5.51 45.63 -43.24
C LYS A 379 6.61 45.94 -42.24
N LEU A 380 7.48 44.98 -41.92
CA LEU A 380 8.63 45.26 -41.07
C LEU A 380 9.67 46.10 -41.83
N ARG A 381 9.90 45.82 -43.12
CA ARG A 381 10.74 46.65 -44.00
C ARG A 381 10.26 48.11 -44.00
N ALA A 382 8.96 48.36 -44.23
CA ALA A 382 8.41 49.71 -44.21
C ALA A 382 8.44 50.40 -42.83
N TYR A 383 8.36 49.63 -41.74
CA TYR A 383 8.46 50.16 -40.38
C TYR A 383 9.90 50.52 -39.99
N ILE A 384 10.89 49.76 -40.49
CA ILE A 384 12.32 50.00 -40.27
C ILE A 384 12.79 51.20 -41.10
N GLU A 385 12.38 51.28 -42.38
CA GLU A 385 12.62 52.45 -43.26
C GLU A 385 12.03 53.74 -42.68
N ALA A 386 10.92 53.65 -41.94
CA ALA A 386 10.28 54.80 -41.31
C ALA A 386 10.90 55.24 -39.98
N ASN A 387 11.65 54.38 -39.28
CA ASN A 387 12.09 54.63 -37.89
C ASN A 387 13.60 54.55 -37.65
N ASN A 388 14.43 54.19 -38.64
CA ASN A 388 15.89 54.29 -38.56
C ASN A 388 16.52 54.41 -39.96
N PRO A 389 16.84 55.63 -40.46
CA PRO A 389 17.30 55.78 -41.84
C PRO A 389 18.76 55.38 -42.10
N VAL A 390 19.52 54.91 -41.10
CA VAL A 390 20.89 54.39 -41.33
C VAL A 390 21.17 53.23 -40.37
N SER A 391 20.71 52.04 -40.71
CA SER A 391 21.29 50.79 -40.23
C SER A 391 21.04 49.70 -41.26
N ASP A 392 22.05 48.88 -41.49
CA ASP A 392 22.18 47.93 -42.59
C ASP A 392 20.95 47.00 -42.69
N GLU A 393 20.24 47.04 -43.83
CA GLU A 393 19.02 46.26 -44.11
C GLU A 393 19.26 44.75 -43.83
N HIS A 394 20.51 44.32 -43.94
CA HIS A 394 20.96 42.97 -43.65
C HIS A 394 20.86 42.57 -42.18
N ASP A 395 21.10 43.48 -41.21
CA ASP A 395 21.06 43.17 -39.78
C ASP A 395 19.61 42.99 -39.28
N THR A 396 18.67 43.75 -39.83
CA THR A 396 17.24 43.65 -39.48
C THR A 396 16.55 42.41 -40.04
N LEU A 397 16.86 42.01 -41.28
CA LEU A 397 16.38 40.74 -41.83
C LEU A 397 16.97 39.54 -41.07
N ALA A 398 18.25 39.60 -40.70
CA ALA A 398 18.89 38.58 -39.88
C ALA A 398 18.26 38.47 -38.48
N ARG A 399 17.88 39.58 -37.85
CA ARG A 399 17.17 39.57 -36.55
C ARG A 399 15.76 38.97 -36.62
N LEU A 400 15.04 39.21 -37.70
CA LEU A 400 13.71 38.62 -37.94
C LEU A 400 13.78 37.12 -38.18
N GLU A 401 14.68 36.69 -39.07
CA GLU A 401 14.92 35.28 -39.34
C GLU A 401 15.37 34.55 -38.06
N LYS A 402 16.17 35.22 -37.22
CA LYS A 402 16.54 34.73 -35.89
C LYS A 402 15.34 34.58 -34.95
N LEU A 403 14.40 35.54 -34.91
CA LEU A 403 13.19 35.45 -34.08
C LEU A 403 12.22 34.35 -34.53
N GLU A 404 11.98 34.22 -35.85
CA GLU A 404 11.15 33.13 -36.39
C GLU A 404 11.80 31.76 -36.11
N THR A 405 13.12 31.64 -36.28
CA THR A 405 13.86 30.43 -35.95
C THR A 405 13.81 30.12 -34.44
N THR A 406 13.82 31.15 -33.59
CA THR A 406 13.72 30.99 -32.13
C THR A 406 12.34 30.49 -31.72
N LEU A 407 11.26 31.03 -32.28
CA LEU A 407 9.89 30.54 -32.05
C LEU A 407 9.69 29.10 -32.53
N GLU A 408 10.25 28.74 -33.70
CA GLU A 408 10.17 27.38 -34.23
C GLU A 408 10.98 26.39 -33.37
N MET A 409 12.16 26.81 -32.88
CA MET A 409 12.97 26.04 -31.94
C MET A 409 12.29 25.86 -30.58
N LEU A 410 11.68 26.92 -30.02
CA LEU A 410 10.94 26.83 -28.74
C LEU A 410 9.70 25.94 -28.86
N GLY A 411 9.00 25.97 -29.99
CA GLY A 411 7.90 25.05 -30.28
C GLY A 411 8.36 23.59 -30.35
N GLN A 412 9.47 23.32 -31.05
CA GLN A 412 10.09 21.98 -31.09
C GLN A 412 10.58 21.53 -29.70
N GLN A 413 11.12 22.45 -28.90
CA GLN A 413 11.56 22.16 -27.54
C GLN A 413 10.38 21.83 -26.63
N ARG A 414 9.27 22.57 -26.71
CA ARG A 414 8.02 22.26 -26.00
C ARG A 414 7.49 20.88 -26.37
N ASP A 415 7.40 20.59 -27.68
CA ASP A 415 6.88 19.32 -28.16
C ASP A 415 7.83 18.16 -27.78
N SER A 416 9.14 18.40 -27.73
CA SER A 416 10.11 17.43 -27.20
C SER A 416 10.00 17.21 -25.69
N ILE A 417 9.71 18.27 -24.91
CA ILE A 417 9.46 18.17 -23.46
C ILE A 417 8.19 17.34 -23.21
N ILE A 418 7.12 17.60 -23.97
CA ILE A 418 5.87 16.82 -23.91
C ILE A 418 6.12 15.35 -24.27
N ALA A 419 6.89 15.07 -25.32
CA ALA A 419 7.22 13.71 -25.71
C ALA A 419 8.07 12.98 -24.65
N LYS A 420 8.98 13.68 -23.96
CA LYS A 420 9.77 13.12 -22.85
C LYS A 420 8.90 12.86 -21.61
N SER A 421 8.00 13.77 -21.24
CA SER A 421 7.06 13.55 -20.13
C SER A 421 6.11 12.38 -20.40
N ALA A 422 5.65 12.22 -21.64
CA ALA A 422 4.85 11.08 -22.08
C ALA A 422 5.62 9.75 -21.95
N ALA A 423 6.90 9.72 -22.35
CA ALA A 423 7.75 8.55 -22.23
C ALA A 423 8.06 8.15 -20.77
N LEU A 424 8.04 9.11 -19.84
CA LEU A 424 8.15 8.89 -18.40
C LEU A 424 6.82 8.47 -17.74
N GLY A 425 5.73 8.32 -18.51
CA GLY A 425 4.45 7.79 -18.04
C GLY A 425 3.54 8.81 -17.36
N VAL A 426 3.71 10.10 -17.63
CA VAL A 426 2.97 11.20 -16.97
C VAL A 426 1.66 11.58 -17.70
N ASP A 427 1.33 10.95 -18.83
CA ASP A 427 0.11 11.27 -19.58
C ASP A 427 -1.14 10.68 -18.91
N GLY A 428 -1.69 11.44 -17.98
CA GLY A 428 -2.87 11.03 -17.21
C GLY A 428 -3.67 12.18 -16.58
N VAL A 429 -3.61 13.39 -17.13
CA VAL A 429 -4.59 14.44 -16.79
C VAL A 429 -5.14 15.02 -18.08
N ASN A 430 -6.21 14.41 -18.61
CA ASN A 430 -7.14 15.17 -19.45
C ASN A 430 -8.57 14.64 -19.42
N ALA A 431 -9.48 15.60 -19.50
CA ALA A 431 -10.91 15.43 -19.41
C ALA A 431 -11.47 14.45 -20.47
N ASN A 432 -12.39 13.61 -20.00
CA ASN A 432 -13.32 12.76 -20.76
C ASN A 432 -12.72 11.51 -21.43
N GLY A 433 -12.73 10.40 -20.70
CA GLY A 433 -12.57 9.05 -21.24
C GLY A 433 -13.72 8.13 -20.83
N VAL A 434 -14.58 7.77 -21.80
CA VAL A 434 -15.35 6.52 -21.81
C VAL A 434 -14.89 5.74 -23.04
N GLY A 435 -14.46 4.49 -22.86
CA GLY A 435 -14.26 3.57 -23.99
C GLY A 435 -13.37 2.37 -23.71
N ASN A 436 -14.01 1.21 -23.56
CA ASN A 436 -13.45 -0.13 -23.38
C ASN A 436 -12.48 -0.59 -24.50
N SER A 437 -11.55 -1.47 -24.16
CA SER A 437 -10.78 -2.29 -25.11
C SER A 437 -10.98 -3.79 -24.84
N LEU A 438 -11.29 -4.52 -25.92
CA LEU A 438 -11.34 -5.97 -26.02
C LEU A 438 -10.09 -6.44 -26.78
N SER A 439 -9.42 -7.47 -26.27
CA SER A 439 -8.19 -8.03 -26.83
C SER A 439 -8.45 -9.24 -27.73
N THR A 440 -7.84 -9.27 -28.92
CA THR A 440 -7.51 -10.50 -29.67
C THR A 440 -6.14 -10.38 -30.34
N SER A 441 -5.54 -11.53 -30.59
CA SER A 441 -4.11 -11.83 -30.62
C SER A 441 -3.42 -11.82 -31.99
N THR A 442 -2.09 -12.01 -31.92
CA THR A 442 -1.17 -12.68 -32.88
C THR A 442 -0.85 -11.98 -34.21
N THR A 443 0.44 -11.65 -34.42
CA THR A 443 1.27 -12.18 -35.52
C THR A 443 2.77 -11.89 -35.24
N SER A 444 3.59 -12.92 -35.41
CA SER A 444 5.06 -12.95 -35.37
C SER A 444 5.70 -12.30 -36.59
N GLN A 445 6.84 -11.61 -36.44
CA GLN A 445 7.97 -11.75 -37.37
C GLN A 445 9.29 -11.16 -36.81
N HIS A 446 10.35 -11.94 -37.02
CA HIS A 446 11.76 -11.65 -36.74
C HIS A 446 12.27 -10.34 -37.33
N GLN A 447 13.17 -9.64 -36.63
CA GLN A 447 14.55 -9.39 -37.07
C GLN A 447 15.39 -8.57 -36.05
N HIS A 448 16.64 -9.01 -35.88
CA HIS A 448 17.84 -8.31 -35.40
C HIS A 448 17.81 -7.63 -34.01
N GLU A 449 18.19 -8.40 -32.98
CA GLU A 449 18.73 -7.89 -31.72
C GLU A 449 20.21 -7.48 -31.90
N PRO A 450 20.62 -6.28 -31.47
CA PRO A 450 22.01 -5.97 -31.19
C PRO A 450 22.40 -6.56 -29.83
N ASP A 451 23.62 -7.13 -29.74
CA ASP A 451 24.25 -7.69 -28.54
C ASP A 451 24.50 -6.63 -27.44
N ALA A 452 23.45 -6.03 -26.91
CA ALA A 452 23.47 -5.43 -25.58
C ALA A 452 23.06 -6.52 -24.60
N GLN A 453 24.04 -7.29 -24.11
CA GLN A 453 23.87 -8.12 -22.93
C GLN A 453 23.65 -7.21 -21.71
N GLY A 454 22.48 -6.56 -21.66
CA GLY A 454 21.97 -5.94 -20.46
C GLY A 454 21.83 -7.04 -19.43
N GLN A 455 22.65 -6.99 -18.38
CA GLN A 455 22.52 -7.87 -17.24
C GLN A 455 21.05 -7.84 -16.80
N ARG A 456 20.33 -8.94 -17.04
CA ARG A 456 18.98 -9.11 -16.53
C ARG A 456 19.08 -9.06 -15.02
N ILE A 457 18.67 -7.94 -14.44
CA ILE A 457 18.62 -7.75 -13.00
C ILE A 457 17.78 -8.89 -12.45
N ALA A 458 18.35 -9.69 -11.55
CA ALA A 458 17.66 -10.82 -10.95
C ALA A 458 16.36 -10.34 -10.29
N PRO A 459 15.27 -11.11 -10.36
CA PRO A 459 14.00 -10.72 -9.76
C PRO A 459 14.14 -10.57 -8.25
N LEU A 460 13.95 -9.35 -7.76
CA LEU A 460 14.01 -9.03 -6.33
C LEU A 460 12.71 -9.49 -5.64
N PHE A 461 12.84 -9.99 -4.42
CA PHE A 461 11.74 -10.49 -3.60
C PHE A 461 10.90 -11.56 -4.30
N SER A 462 11.53 -12.45 -5.07
CA SER A 462 10.84 -13.45 -5.90
C SER A 462 9.96 -14.44 -5.11
N HIS A 463 10.25 -14.68 -3.83
CA HIS A 463 9.52 -15.62 -2.96
C HIS A 463 8.70 -14.95 -1.85
N LEU A 464 8.64 -13.61 -1.85
CA LEU A 464 8.00 -12.87 -0.79
C LEU A 464 6.48 -13.16 -0.75
N ARG A 465 5.95 -13.43 0.44
CA ARG A 465 4.54 -13.70 0.73
C ARG A 465 3.96 -12.67 1.70
N VAL A 466 4.79 -12.16 2.61
CA VAL A 466 4.42 -11.16 3.61
C VAL A 466 5.32 -9.95 3.42
N LEU A 467 4.71 -8.80 3.17
CA LEU A 467 5.39 -7.51 3.14
C LEU A 467 4.69 -6.57 4.11
N GLU A 468 5.36 -6.23 5.21
CA GLU A 468 4.94 -5.16 6.09
C GLU A 468 5.98 -4.05 6.04
N ALA A 469 5.61 -2.85 5.59
CA ALA A 469 6.52 -1.74 5.49
C ALA A 469 5.88 -0.47 6.03
N SER A 470 6.65 0.33 6.76
CA SER A 470 6.29 1.68 7.10
C SER A 470 7.43 2.64 6.80
N GLY A 471 7.13 3.90 6.53
CA GLY A 471 8.16 4.91 6.22
C GLY A 471 7.66 5.96 5.23
N SER A 472 8.59 6.60 4.52
CA SER A 472 8.26 7.64 3.55
C SER A 472 7.59 7.07 2.30
N MET A 473 6.92 7.95 1.55
CA MET A 473 6.31 7.59 0.26
C MET A 473 7.31 6.93 -0.70
N GLY A 474 8.48 7.56 -0.88
CA GLY A 474 9.50 7.07 -1.79
C GLY A 474 9.98 5.67 -1.45
N LEU A 475 10.14 5.37 -0.16
CA LEU A 475 10.52 4.03 0.28
C LEU A 475 9.47 3.00 -0.11
N ILE A 476 8.20 3.28 0.18
CA ILE A 476 7.11 2.35 -0.10
C ILE A 476 6.96 2.14 -1.61
N VAL A 477 7.05 3.20 -2.42
CA VAL A 477 7.05 3.10 -3.88
C VAL A 477 8.20 2.22 -4.37
N ASP A 478 9.42 2.45 -3.88
CA ASP A 478 10.61 1.70 -4.29
C ASP A 478 10.51 0.22 -3.88
N LEU A 479 10.05 -0.09 -2.66
CA LEU A 479 9.83 -1.45 -2.19
C LEU A 479 8.79 -2.20 -3.04
N ILE A 480 7.64 -1.58 -3.31
CA ILE A 480 6.57 -2.19 -4.11
C ILE A 480 7.03 -2.39 -5.56
N SER A 481 7.79 -1.43 -6.10
CA SER A 481 8.38 -1.53 -7.44
C SER A 481 9.42 -2.64 -7.55
N ALA A 482 10.27 -2.77 -6.52
CA ALA A 482 11.28 -3.82 -6.46
C ALA A 482 10.66 -5.21 -6.29
N THR A 483 9.49 -5.31 -5.64
CA THR A 483 8.88 -6.61 -5.37
C THR A 483 8.40 -7.28 -6.67
N GLN A 484 8.97 -8.42 -7.02
CA GLN A 484 8.58 -9.25 -8.17
C GLN A 484 7.91 -10.57 -7.77
N ALA A 485 7.54 -10.73 -6.50
CA ALA A 485 6.84 -11.92 -6.04
C ALA A 485 5.55 -12.14 -6.84
N PRO A 486 5.27 -13.35 -7.32
CA PRO A 486 4.03 -13.63 -8.05
C PRO A 486 2.81 -13.65 -7.13
N ALA A 487 2.99 -13.89 -5.83
CA ALA A 487 1.89 -14.08 -4.90
C ALA A 487 2.19 -13.49 -3.51
N ILE A 488 1.75 -12.25 -3.28
CA ILE A 488 1.73 -11.66 -1.94
C ILE A 488 0.43 -12.05 -1.26
N GLN A 489 0.53 -12.62 -0.05
CA GLN A 489 -0.61 -13.03 0.77
C GLN A 489 -0.96 -11.96 1.81
N ARG A 490 0.04 -11.35 2.45
CA ARG A 490 -0.17 -10.28 3.43
C ARG A 490 0.62 -9.05 3.01
N LEU A 491 -0.08 -7.94 2.89
CA LEU A 491 0.48 -6.64 2.62
C LEU A 491 0.04 -5.65 3.69
N SER A 492 0.99 -5.02 4.38
CA SER A 492 0.71 -3.90 5.28
C SER A 492 1.64 -2.74 4.95
N LEU A 493 1.11 -1.63 4.48
CA LEU A 493 1.88 -0.44 4.12
C LEU A 493 1.41 0.73 4.96
N THR A 494 2.32 1.37 5.69
CA THR A 494 2.03 2.60 6.45
C THR A 494 2.94 3.73 5.98
N VAL A 495 2.38 4.69 5.26
CA VAL A 495 3.11 5.88 4.83
C VAL A 495 3.07 6.91 5.95
N ASN A 496 4.25 7.28 6.46
CA ASN A 496 4.44 8.19 7.60
C ASN A 496 4.93 9.59 7.19
N THR A 497 5.16 9.84 5.89
CA THR A 497 5.66 11.14 5.44
C THR A 497 4.62 12.23 5.69
N PRO A 498 4.95 13.30 6.44
CA PRO A 498 4.16 14.52 6.37
C PRO A 498 4.23 14.99 4.92
N LEU A 499 3.07 15.14 4.26
CA LEU A 499 3.05 15.70 2.91
C LEU A 499 3.68 17.09 2.95
N SER A 500 4.40 17.41 1.89
CA SER A 500 4.82 18.79 1.70
C SER A 500 3.59 19.70 1.60
N ASP A 501 3.65 20.86 2.24
CA ASP A 501 2.64 21.92 2.06
C ASP A 501 2.71 22.52 0.64
N THR A 502 3.75 22.22 -0.13
CA THR A 502 3.87 22.67 -1.52
C THR A 502 3.02 21.81 -2.46
N PRO A 503 2.14 22.41 -3.27
CA PRO A 503 1.21 21.68 -4.13
C PRO A 503 1.92 20.78 -5.15
N ASP A 504 3.05 21.22 -5.70
CA ASP A 504 3.80 20.46 -6.71
C ASP A 504 4.39 19.16 -6.14
N VAL A 505 4.99 19.22 -4.95
CA VAL A 505 5.55 18.01 -4.30
C VAL A 505 4.43 17.06 -3.91
N ARG A 506 3.32 17.62 -3.41
CA ARG A 506 2.13 16.85 -3.06
C ARG A 506 1.55 16.09 -4.25
N GLU A 507 1.47 16.71 -5.43
CA GLU A 507 0.97 16.06 -6.64
C GLU A 507 1.83 14.86 -7.01
N VAL A 508 3.15 14.97 -6.87
CA VAL A 508 4.06 13.84 -7.14
C VAL A 508 3.94 12.74 -6.08
N GLU A 509 3.78 13.10 -4.81
CA GLU A 509 3.53 12.12 -3.74
C GLU A 509 2.22 11.35 -3.96
N LEU A 510 1.16 12.04 -4.40
CA LEU A 510 -0.11 11.42 -4.80
C LEU A 510 0.05 10.52 -6.04
N GLY A 511 0.85 10.94 -7.02
CA GLY A 511 1.23 10.12 -8.17
C GLY A 511 1.93 8.82 -7.76
N GLY A 512 2.81 8.88 -6.76
CA GLY A 512 3.46 7.72 -6.15
C GLY A 512 2.47 6.72 -5.53
N LEU A 513 1.46 7.21 -4.82
CA LEU A 513 0.39 6.37 -4.27
C LEU A 513 -0.45 5.70 -5.35
N ASN A 514 -0.83 6.44 -6.39
CA ASN A 514 -1.58 5.87 -7.50
C ASN A 514 -0.78 4.75 -8.19
N ASN A 515 0.55 4.91 -8.31
CA ASN A 515 1.44 3.87 -8.81
C ASN A 515 1.45 2.63 -7.89
N ILE A 516 1.52 2.83 -6.57
CA ILE A 516 1.40 1.73 -5.60
C ILE A 516 0.07 0.99 -5.81
N LEU A 517 -1.05 1.71 -5.84
CA LEU A 517 -2.39 1.14 -5.99
C LEU A 517 -2.55 0.35 -7.30
N GLN A 518 -2.06 0.89 -8.42
CA GLN A 518 -2.04 0.16 -9.69
C GLN A 518 -1.21 -1.13 -9.61
N LYS A 519 -0.06 -1.10 -8.92
CA LYS A 519 0.77 -2.30 -8.71
C LYS A 519 0.11 -3.33 -7.80
N LEU A 520 -0.79 -2.94 -6.89
CA LEU A 520 -1.52 -3.89 -6.06
C LEU A 520 -2.50 -4.75 -6.87
N GLU A 521 -2.96 -4.26 -8.02
CA GLU A 521 -3.86 -5.02 -8.89
C GLU A 521 -3.26 -6.37 -9.32
N ARG A 522 -1.93 -6.51 -9.38
CA ARG A 522 -1.31 -7.78 -9.77
C ARG A 522 -1.43 -8.89 -8.73
N TRP A 523 -1.73 -8.55 -7.47
CA TRP A 523 -1.77 -9.49 -6.34
C TRP A 523 -3.18 -9.67 -5.74
N HIS A 524 -4.19 -9.02 -6.30
CA HIS A 524 -5.53 -8.99 -5.72
C HIS A 524 -6.15 -10.39 -5.48
N GLU A 525 -5.81 -11.37 -6.34
CA GLU A 525 -6.28 -12.75 -6.23
C GLU A 525 -5.56 -13.56 -5.13
N THR A 526 -4.36 -13.13 -4.73
CA THR A 526 -3.52 -13.88 -3.76
C THR A 526 -3.61 -13.30 -2.35
N PHE A 527 -4.12 -12.09 -2.18
CA PHE A 527 -4.22 -11.46 -0.88
C PHE A 527 -5.16 -12.21 0.06
N LYS A 528 -4.65 -12.49 1.24
CA LYS A 528 -5.41 -12.84 2.45
C LYS A 528 -5.62 -11.61 3.33
N SER A 529 -4.66 -10.69 3.37
CA SER A 529 -4.74 -9.49 4.21
C SER A 529 -4.11 -8.30 3.50
N VAL A 530 -4.85 -7.20 3.42
CA VAL A 530 -4.38 -5.91 2.91
C VAL A 530 -4.63 -4.85 3.97
N SER A 531 -3.57 -4.15 4.36
CA SER A 531 -3.63 -3.00 5.26
C SER A 531 -2.88 -1.83 4.63
N LEU A 532 -3.58 -0.73 4.35
CA LEU A 532 -2.99 0.48 3.82
C LEU A 532 -3.32 1.61 4.79
N ALA A 533 -2.29 2.28 5.28
CA ALA A 533 -2.40 3.39 6.19
C ALA A 533 -1.59 4.58 5.67
N VAL A 534 -2.17 5.77 5.76
CA VAL A 534 -1.41 7.01 5.63
C VAL A 534 -1.63 7.89 6.85
N SER A 535 -0.53 8.25 7.49
CA SER A 535 -0.50 9.09 8.68
C SER A 535 -0.07 10.51 8.32
N GLY A 536 -0.59 11.51 9.03
CA GLY A 536 -0.12 12.90 8.90
C GLY A 536 -0.58 13.67 7.65
N LEU A 537 -1.49 13.13 6.84
CA LEU A 537 -2.01 13.86 5.67
C LEU A 537 -2.98 14.98 6.06
N GLN A 538 -2.78 16.14 5.45
CA GLN A 538 -3.82 17.17 5.33
C GLN A 538 -4.73 16.91 4.11
N VAL A 539 -5.93 17.47 4.13
CA VAL A 539 -6.99 17.30 3.10
C VAL A 539 -6.57 17.86 1.73
N PRO A 540 -6.90 17.23 0.57
CA PRO A 540 -7.57 15.94 0.42
C PRO A 540 -6.65 14.70 0.53
N PRO A 541 -7.14 13.60 1.12
CA PRO A 541 -6.45 12.31 1.14
C PRO A 541 -6.40 11.65 -0.26
N PRO A 542 -5.45 10.73 -0.49
CA PRO A 542 -5.32 9.97 -1.72
C PRO A 542 -6.52 9.05 -1.95
N SER A 543 -6.97 8.95 -3.20
CA SER A 543 -8.13 8.13 -3.56
C SER A 543 -7.76 6.75 -4.06
N ILE A 544 -8.46 5.75 -3.55
CA ILE A 544 -8.48 4.36 -4.04
C ILE A 544 -9.60 4.27 -5.07
N SER A 545 -9.27 3.79 -6.27
CA SER A 545 -10.26 3.60 -7.32
C SER A 545 -11.32 2.59 -6.91
N SER A 546 -12.57 2.85 -7.27
CA SER A 546 -13.68 1.92 -6.97
C SER A 546 -13.47 0.55 -7.61
N SER A 547 -12.76 0.48 -8.74
CA SER A 547 -12.43 -0.77 -9.42
C SER A 547 -11.45 -1.63 -8.61
N LEU A 548 -10.38 -1.04 -8.05
CA LEU A 548 -9.43 -1.75 -7.21
C LEU A 548 -10.10 -2.21 -5.91
N PHE A 549 -10.84 -1.32 -5.25
CA PHE A 549 -11.53 -1.68 -4.00
C PHE A 549 -12.57 -2.79 -4.23
N SER A 550 -13.32 -2.72 -5.34
CA SER A 550 -14.24 -3.79 -5.74
C SER A 550 -13.51 -5.11 -6.01
N LYS A 551 -12.38 -5.11 -6.73
CA LYS A 551 -11.55 -6.32 -6.94
C LYS A 551 -11.10 -6.94 -5.61
N LEU A 552 -10.70 -6.11 -4.64
CA LEU A 552 -10.32 -6.58 -3.30
C LEU A 552 -11.50 -7.21 -2.58
N LEU A 553 -12.67 -6.57 -2.57
CA LEU A 553 -13.88 -7.10 -1.93
C LEU A 553 -14.37 -8.43 -2.51
N HIS A 554 -14.19 -8.64 -3.82
CA HIS A 554 -14.59 -9.86 -4.51
C HIS A 554 -13.52 -10.96 -4.46
N SER A 555 -12.37 -10.72 -3.84
CA SER A 555 -11.29 -11.71 -3.74
C SER A 555 -11.71 -12.87 -2.83
N PRO A 556 -11.63 -14.14 -3.27
CA PRO A 556 -12.13 -15.28 -2.49
C PRO A 556 -11.22 -15.67 -1.32
N GLN A 557 -9.97 -15.19 -1.30
CA GLN A 557 -9.01 -15.51 -0.24
C GLN A 557 -8.89 -14.39 0.79
N ILE A 558 -9.46 -13.21 0.55
CA ILE A 558 -9.26 -12.07 1.43
C ILE A 558 -10.04 -12.27 2.73
N GLU A 559 -9.33 -12.13 3.84
CA GLU A 559 -9.83 -12.24 5.21
C GLU A 559 -9.84 -10.87 5.89
N ARG A 560 -8.93 -9.97 5.49
CA ARG A 560 -8.79 -8.64 6.09
C ARG A 560 -8.50 -7.55 5.06
N ILE A 561 -9.30 -6.50 5.11
CA ILE A 561 -9.09 -5.22 4.43
C ILE A 561 -9.09 -4.12 5.49
N ASP A 562 -8.01 -3.35 5.57
CA ASP A 562 -7.84 -2.28 6.55
C ASP A 562 -7.28 -1.03 5.87
N LEU A 563 -8.12 -0.01 5.68
CA LEU A 563 -7.79 1.20 4.93
C LEU A 563 -7.94 2.42 5.83
N SER A 564 -6.85 3.14 6.08
CA SER A 564 -6.82 4.34 6.90
C SER A 564 -6.07 5.48 6.21
N GLY A 565 -6.60 6.70 6.29
CA GLY A 565 -6.01 7.87 5.62
C GLY A 565 -6.24 7.94 4.10
N PHE A 566 -7.06 7.06 3.52
CA PHE A 566 -7.42 7.06 2.09
C PHE A 566 -8.84 7.57 1.83
N GLU A 567 -9.15 7.91 0.58
CA GLU A 567 -10.49 8.04 0.02
C GLU A 567 -10.84 6.83 -0.83
N ILE A 568 -12.13 6.57 -1.02
CA ILE A 568 -12.62 5.66 -2.05
C ILE A 568 -13.45 6.52 -3.01
N GLU A 569 -13.06 6.59 -4.28
CA GLU A 569 -13.62 7.54 -5.27
C GLU A 569 -15.15 7.50 -5.31
N ASP A 570 -15.71 6.29 -5.30
CA ASP A 570 -17.14 6.05 -5.15
C ASP A 570 -17.38 4.76 -4.37
N ILE A 571 -17.59 4.93 -3.07
CA ILE A 571 -17.87 3.83 -2.15
C ILE A 571 -19.16 3.07 -2.53
N HIS A 572 -20.14 3.72 -3.14
CA HIS A 572 -21.40 3.08 -3.46
C HIS A 572 -21.23 2.11 -4.62
N THR A 573 -20.59 2.52 -5.71
CA THR A 573 -20.35 1.64 -6.87
C THR A 573 -19.39 0.51 -6.55
N SER A 574 -18.46 0.71 -5.61
CA SER A 574 -17.54 -0.33 -5.18
C SER A 574 -18.22 -1.56 -4.56
N PHE A 575 -19.39 -1.36 -3.94
CA PHE A 575 -20.20 -2.42 -3.34
C PHE A 575 -21.22 -3.02 -4.31
N ASP A 576 -21.36 -2.47 -5.52
CA ASP A 576 -22.22 -3.06 -6.54
C ASP A 576 -21.61 -4.40 -6.98
N GLY A 577 -22.43 -5.44 -7.05
CA GLY A 577 -22.00 -6.81 -7.36
C GLY A 577 -21.81 -7.72 -6.14
N LEU A 578 -21.72 -7.17 -4.92
CA LEU A 578 -21.62 -7.98 -3.70
C LEU A 578 -22.78 -8.98 -3.54
N ASN A 579 -23.98 -8.63 -4.01
CA ASN A 579 -25.15 -9.53 -3.92
C ASN A 579 -25.11 -10.71 -4.90
N THR A 580 -24.29 -10.64 -5.96
CA THR A 580 -24.31 -11.63 -7.06
C THR A 580 -23.25 -12.71 -6.94
N ALA A 581 -22.18 -12.48 -6.16
CA ALA A 581 -20.96 -13.29 -6.24
C ALA A 581 -20.58 -14.04 -4.95
N VAL A 582 -21.24 -13.79 -3.80
CA VAL A 582 -20.50 -13.86 -2.53
C VAL A 582 -21.03 -14.88 -1.51
N SER A 583 -21.47 -16.06 -1.95
CA SER A 583 -21.66 -17.19 -1.01
C SER A 583 -20.34 -17.73 -0.43
N HIS A 584 -19.18 -17.15 -0.77
CA HIS A 584 -17.85 -17.70 -0.49
C HIS A 584 -16.80 -16.70 0.01
N SER A 585 -17.18 -15.46 0.38
CA SER A 585 -16.18 -14.53 0.95
C SER A 585 -15.72 -15.01 2.32
N LYS A 586 -14.40 -15.00 2.52
CA LYS A 586 -13.74 -15.25 3.82
C LYS A 586 -13.49 -13.96 4.60
N LEU A 587 -14.04 -12.83 4.16
CA LEU A 587 -13.76 -11.52 4.74
C LEU A 587 -14.27 -11.43 6.18
N GLN A 588 -13.33 -11.34 7.12
CA GLN A 588 -13.57 -11.23 8.56
C GLN A 588 -13.41 -9.79 9.07
N HIS A 589 -12.54 -9.00 8.44
CA HIS A 589 -12.26 -7.63 8.85
C HIS A 589 -12.39 -6.70 7.65
N LEU A 590 -13.33 -5.76 7.72
CA LEU A 590 -13.53 -4.73 6.70
C LEU A 590 -13.47 -3.36 7.36
N HIS A 591 -12.32 -2.70 7.30
CA HIS A 591 -12.16 -1.34 7.80
C HIS A 591 -11.99 -0.35 6.66
N ILE A 592 -13.00 0.48 6.48
CA ILE A 592 -13.11 1.47 5.42
C ILE A 592 -12.65 2.82 5.97
N PRO A 593 -12.01 3.68 5.15
CA PRO A 593 -11.52 4.96 5.63
C PRO A 593 -12.66 5.85 6.14
N PHE A 594 -12.39 6.55 7.23
CA PHE A 594 -13.28 7.58 7.74
C PHE A 594 -12.82 8.95 7.25
N GLN A 595 -13.67 9.63 6.48
CA GLN A 595 -13.41 10.99 6.05
C GLN A 595 -14.57 11.88 6.43
N PRO A 596 -14.35 13.12 6.92
CA PRO A 596 -15.43 13.99 7.31
C PRO A 596 -16.19 14.59 6.11
N ASN A 597 -15.64 14.68 4.91
CA ASN A 597 -16.33 15.41 3.84
C ASN A 597 -16.99 14.54 2.76
N ARG A 598 -17.03 13.20 2.95
CA ARG A 598 -17.59 12.26 1.97
C ARG A 598 -18.83 11.54 2.51
N PRO A 599 -19.80 11.18 1.65
CA PRO A 599 -20.91 10.33 2.06
C PRO A 599 -20.38 8.99 2.58
N GLY A 600 -21.02 8.49 3.64
CA GLY A 600 -20.76 7.16 4.17
C GLY A 600 -21.59 6.10 3.43
N ILE A 601 -21.67 4.90 4.00
CA ILE A 601 -22.61 3.88 3.57
C ILE A 601 -24.00 4.14 4.18
N SER A 602 -25.05 3.69 3.51
CA SER A 602 -26.40 3.65 4.08
C SER A 602 -26.60 2.40 4.95
N LEU A 603 -27.61 2.40 5.82
CA LEU A 603 -27.98 1.20 6.59
C LEU A 603 -28.59 0.10 5.71
N SER A 604 -29.17 0.45 4.57
CA SER A 604 -29.57 -0.51 3.55
C SER A 604 -28.36 -1.20 2.91
N ARG A 605 -27.27 -0.46 2.64
CA ARG A 605 -26.01 -1.02 2.16
C ARG A 605 -25.32 -1.87 3.22
N LEU A 606 -25.40 -1.50 4.50
CA LEU A 606 -24.89 -2.33 5.61
C LEU A 606 -25.49 -3.74 5.61
N ARG A 607 -26.80 -3.87 5.36
CA ARG A 607 -27.45 -5.18 5.22
C ARG A 607 -26.88 -5.96 4.05
N GLN A 608 -26.66 -5.32 2.90
CA GLN A 608 -26.05 -5.98 1.73
C GLN A 608 -24.64 -6.49 2.04
N ILE A 609 -23.83 -5.69 2.77
CA ILE A 609 -22.50 -6.11 3.23
C ILE A 609 -22.62 -7.32 4.16
N ALA A 610 -23.57 -7.31 5.10
CA ALA A 610 -23.80 -8.43 6.01
C ALA A 610 -24.24 -9.71 5.27
N GLU A 611 -25.09 -9.58 4.25
CA GLU A 611 -25.55 -10.70 3.42
C GLU A 611 -24.40 -11.27 2.57
N ALA A 612 -23.54 -10.40 2.04
CA ALA A 612 -22.40 -10.79 1.22
C ALA A 612 -21.20 -11.30 2.04
N CYS A 613 -21.04 -10.90 3.30
CA CYS A 613 -19.89 -11.26 4.13
C CYS A 613 -20.33 -11.87 5.46
N PRO A 614 -20.96 -13.06 5.47
CA PRO A 614 -21.55 -13.66 6.67
C PRO A 614 -20.55 -13.95 7.80
N ASP A 615 -19.27 -14.11 7.45
CA ASP A 615 -18.16 -14.36 8.37
C ASP A 615 -17.49 -13.08 8.90
N LEU A 616 -18.02 -11.90 8.56
CA LEU A 616 -17.45 -10.63 8.98
C LEU A 616 -17.56 -10.45 10.51
N VAL A 617 -16.41 -10.36 11.17
CA VAL A 617 -16.23 -10.23 12.63
C VAL A 617 -16.09 -8.77 13.05
N SER A 618 -15.42 -7.95 12.25
CA SER A 618 -15.18 -6.55 12.53
C SER A 618 -15.44 -5.67 11.31
N LEU A 619 -16.25 -4.64 11.50
CA LEU A 619 -16.59 -3.65 10.49
C LEU A 619 -16.26 -2.26 11.01
N GLN A 620 -15.52 -1.49 10.22
CA GLN A 620 -15.35 -0.06 10.42
C GLN A 620 -15.87 0.68 9.21
N CYS A 621 -16.85 1.57 9.41
CA CYS A 621 -17.43 2.35 8.34
C CYS A 621 -18.04 3.66 8.85
N ARG A 622 -18.26 4.58 7.93
CA ARG A 622 -19.05 5.79 8.18
C ARG A 622 -20.46 5.59 7.66
N PHE A 623 -21.47 6.08 8.37
CA PHE A 623 -22.83 6.18 7.87
C PHE A 623 -23.16 7.57 7.34
N GLU A 624 -23.82 7.63 6.19
CA GLU A 624 -24.27 8.89 5.59
C GLU A 624 -25.51 9.43 6.30
N ASN A 625 -26.59 8.65 6.32
CA ASN A 625 -27.85 9.01 6.95
C ASN A 625 -28.40 7.83 7.75
N ILE A 626 -28.23 7.88 9.07
CA ILE A 626 -28.75 6.84 9.96
C ILE A 626 -30.26 6.99 10.22
N ALA A 627 -30.92 8.03 9.70
CA ALA A 627 -32.38 8.16 9.78
C ALA A 627 -33.12 7.33 8.71
N ASP A 628 -32.43 6.85 7.67
CA ASP A 628 -32.99 5.99 6.61
C ASP A 628 -33.12 4.52 7.06
N VAL A 629 -33.54 4.30 8.30
CA VAL A 629 -33.83 2.95 8.81
C VAL A 629 -35.26 2.61 8.42
N LYS A 630 -35.47 1.43 7.85
CA LYS A 630 -36.83 0.88 7.73
C LYS A 630 -37.44 0.76 9.13
N GLN A 631 -38.44 1.57 9.41
CA GLN A 631 -39.11 1.55 10.70
C GLN A 631 -39.83 0.21 10.88
N HIS A 632 -39.36 -0.57 11.85
CA HIS A 632 -40.07 -1.76 12.28
C HIS A 632 -41.22 -1.34 13.20
N THR A 633 -42.44 -1.76 12.89
CA THR A 633 -43.61 -1.55 13.74
C THR A 633 -43.29 -2.01 15.16
N LEU A 634 -43.59 -1.17 16.16
CA LEU A 634 -43.42 -1.56 17.55
C LEU A 634 -44.36 -2.74 17.84
N GLY A 635 -43.84 -3.83 18.42
CA GLY A 635 -44.62 -5.01 18.79
C GLY A 635 -44.68 -6.14 17.75
N GLU A 636 -44.17 -5.94 16.53
CA GLU A 636 -44.06 -7.01 15.53
C GLU A 636 -42.67 -7.64 15.54
N ALA A 637 -42.54 -8.95 15.27
CA ALA A 637 -41.24 -9.58 15.09
C ALA A 637 -40.52 -8.96 13.88
N ALA A 638 -39.20 -8.79 13.96
CA ALA A 638 -38.46 -8.25 12.84
C ALA A 638 -38.46 -9.25 11.67
N PRO A 639 -38.78 -8.83 10.44
CA PRO A 639 -38.70 -9.71 9.28
C PRO A 639 -37.23 -10.04 8.99
N ASN A 640 -36.95 -11.34 8.80
CA ASN A 640 -35.65 -11.88 8.38
C ASN A 640 -34.49 -11.54 9.34
N PRO A 641 -34.51 -12.06 10.59
CA PRO A 641 -33.35 -11.98 11.48
C PRO A 641 -32.15 -12.68 10.84
N MET A 642 -30.97 -12.07 10.93
CA MET A 642 -29.74 -12.62 10.36
C MET A 642 -28.90 -13.26 11.45
N SER A 643 -28.29 -14.42 11.15
CA SER A 643 -27.33 -15.08 12.03
C SER A 643 -25.90 -14.71 11.63
N HIS A 644 -25.51 -13.45 11.84
CA HIS A 644 -24.24 -12.90 11.39
C HIS A 644 -23.18 -12.86 12.50
N LYS A 645 -21.90 -13.10 12.18
CA LYS A 645 -20.78 -13.18 13.15
C LYS A 645 -20.16 -11.84 13.58
N LEU A 646 -20.83 -10.72 13.33
CA LEU A 646 -20.23 -9.40 13.58
C LEU A 646 -20.18 -9.16 15.08
N ARG A 647 -18.98 -8.90 15.62
CA ARG A 647 -18.74 -8.66 17.05
C ARG A 647 -18.37 -7.21 17.34
N VAL A 648 -17.67 -6.55 16.42
CA VAL A 648 -17.18 -5.18 16.61
C VAL A 648 -17.61 -4.30 15.44
N LEU A 649 -18.29 -3.20 15.76
CA LEU A 649 -18.74 -2.19 14.81
C LEU A 649 -18.14 -0.83 15.18
N ASN A 650 -17.14 -0.38 14.43
CA ASN A 650 -16.53 0.94 14.57
C ASN A 650 -17.23 1.93 13.64
N VAL A 651 -17.84 2.98 14.19
CA VAL A 651 -18.81 3.79 13.46
C VAL A 651 -18.60 5.28 13.66
N GLY A 652 -18.93 6.03 12.62
CA GLY A 652 -19.12 7.46 12.70
C GLY A 652 -20.22 7.87 11.74
N ASN A 653 -20.82 9.04 11.98
CA ASN A 653 -21.78 9.66 11.09
C ASN A 653 -21.52 11.16 11.05
N ILE A 654 -21.99 11.81 9.99
CA ILE A 654 -22.09 13.26 9.97
C ILE A 654 -23.55 13.59 9.85
N GLY A 655 -24.00 14.36 10.82
CA GLY A 655 -25.39 14.71 10.90
C GLY A 655 -25.68 15.45 12.18
N GLN A 656 -26.86 16.04 12.18
CA GLN A 656 -27.42 16.69 13.34
C GLN A 656 -27.73 15.67 14.43
N GLN A 657 -27.91 16.19 15.64
CA GLN A 657 -28.38 15.38 16.75
C GLN A 657 -29.75 14.77 16.40
N LEU A 658 -29.84 13.44 16.32
CA LEU A 658 -31.10 12.75 16.04
C LEU A 658 -31.94 12.57 17.29
N ASP A 659 -33.25 12.49 17.08
CA ASP A 659 -34.20 12.15 18.11
C ASP A 659 -33.93 10.72 18.66
N PRO A 660 -34.00 10.52 20.00
CA PRO A 660 -33.80 9.20 20.61
C PRO A 660 -34.69 8.10 20.04
N GLY A 661 -35.89 8.41 19.55
CA GLY A 661 -36.78 7.43 18.91
C GLY A 661 -36.18 6.85 17.63
N ILE A 662 -35.51 7.68 16.82
CA ILE A 662 -34.80 7.22 15.62
C ILE A 662 -33.60 6.34 16.02
N LEU A 663 -32.83 6.75 17.04
CA LEU A 663 -31.70 5.97 17.54
C LEU A 663 -32.13 4.59 18.07
N LEU A 664 -33.30 4.51 18.70
CA LEU A 664 -33.89 3.24 19.13
C LEU A 664 -34.23 2.33 17.93
N HIS A 665 -34.75 2.89 16.84
CA HIS A 665 -34.98 2.15 15.61
C HIS A 665 -33.68 1.66 14.98
N VAL A 666 -32.61 2.48 14.98
CA VAL A 666 -31.26 2.07 14.53
C VAL A 666 -30.75 0.91 15.40
N ALA A 667 -30.82 1.02 16.73
CA ALA A 667 -30.36 -0.02 17.64
C ALA A 667 -31.09 -1.34 17.40
N ARG A 668 -32.42 -1.29 17.24
CA ARG A 668 -33.24 -2.47 16.94
C ARG A 668 -32.89 -3.07 15.58
N TYR A 669 -32.62 -2.24 14.58
CA TYR A 669 -32.21 -2.71 13.26
C TYR A 669 -30.84 -3.41 13.31
N LEU A 670 -29.87 -2.86 14.03
CA LEU A 670 -28.56 -3.47 14.22
C LEU A 670 -28.64 -4.79 15.01
N ASP A 671 -29.46 -4.86 16.05
CA ASP A 671 -29.69 -6.08 16.84
C ASP A 671 -30.23 -7.26 15.99
N VAL A 672 -31.10 -6.94 15.03
CA VAL A 672 -31.69 -7.91 14.10
C VAL A 672 -30.68 -8.37 13.04
N LEU A 673 -29.82 -7.47 12.58
CA LEU A 673 -28.75 -7.79 11.63
C LEU A 673 -27.59 -8.57 12.29
N PHE A 674 -27.21 -8.18 13.51
CA PHE A 674 -25.99 -8.62 14.17
C PHE A 674 -26.28 -9.04 15.62
N PRO A 675 -26.92 -10.20 15.83
CA PRO A 675 -27.29 -10.66 17.17
C PRO A 675 -26.10 -10.97 18.10
N HIS A 676 -24.89 -11.04 17.53
CA HIS A 676 -23.63 -11.28 18.24
C HIS A 676 -22.77 -10.01 18.40
N LEU A 677 -23.33 -8.83 18.15
CA LEU A 677 -22.61 -7.55 18.28
C LEU A 677 -22.27 -7.25 19.74
N GLU A 678 -20.98 -7.27 20.09
CA GLU A 678 -20.50 -7.06 21.46
C GLU A 678 -20.18 -5.59 21.73
N SER A 679 -19.64 -4.90 20.73
CA SER A 679 -19.13 -3.54 20.87
C SER A 679 -19.48 -2.67 19.68
N ILE A 680 -20.07 -1.51 19.97
CA ILE A 680 -20.17 -0.38 19.04
C ILE A 680 -19.22 0.69 19.53
N LYS A 681 -18.16 0.98 18.76
CA LYS A 681 -17.15 1.97 19.11
C LYS A 681 -17.31 3.20 18.22
N PRO A 682 -17.60 4.40 18.77
CA PRO A 682 -17.54 5.61 17.98
C PRO A 682 -16.09 5.88 17.56
N LEU A 683 -15.89 6.28 16.30
CA LEU A 683 -14.57 6.67 15.79
C LEU A 683 -14.14 7.99 16.46
N GLU A 684 -12.91 8.05 16.96
CA GLU A 684 -12.37 9.21 17.71
C GLU A 684 -12.41 10.51 16.90
N SER A 685 -12.21 10.40 15.58
CA SER A 685 -12.30 11.51 14.64
C SER A 685 -13.72 12.08 14.47
N ALA A 686 -14.75 11.40 14.99
CA ALA A 686 -16.16 11.76 14.90
C ALA A 686 -16.75 12.21 16.26
N SER A 687 -16.01 13.03 17.01
CA SER A 687 -16.36 13.45 18.38
C SER A 687 -17.79 13.97 18.57
N GLN A 688 -18.39 14.57 17.54
CA GLN A 688 -19.72 15.19 17.61
C GLN A 688 -20.87 14.20 17.85
N ASN A 689 -20.71 12.92 17.48
CA ASN A 689 -21.79 11.92 17.56
C ASN A 689 -21.48 10.76 18.52
N MET A 690 -20.46 10.91 19.35
CA MET A 690 -20.03 9.89 20.32
C MET A 690 -21.18 9.48 21.26
N SER A 691 -21.96 10.44 21.75
CA SER A 691 -23.09 10.18 22.65
C SER A 691 -24.24 9.41 21.98
N GLN A 692 -24.51 9.66 20.69
CA GLN A 692 -25.54 8.95 19.93
C GLN A 692 -25.19 7.47 19.78
N TRP A 693 -23.95 7.18 19.34
CA TRP A 693 -23.50 5.80 19.15
C TRP A 693 -23.32 5.06 20.47
N SER A 694 -22.94 5.76 21.54
CA SER A 694 -22.98 5.19 22.89
C SER A 694 -24.41 4.77 23.25
N PHE A 695 -25.40 5.65 23.06
CA PHE A 695 -26.80 5.33 23.31
C PHE A 695 -27.29 4.14 22.47
N VAL A 696 -26.98 4.10 21.18
CA VAL A 696 -27.30 2.96 20.29
C VAL A 696 -26.65 1.68 20.81
N GLY A 697 -25.37 1.71 21.20
CA GLY A 697 -24.65 0.58 21.77
C GLY A 697 -25.26 0.06 23.07
N ASP A 698 -25.68 0.96 23.96
CA ASP A 698 -26.35 0.59 25.21
C ASP A 698 -27.71 -0.08 24.95
N MET A 699 -28.47 0.43 23.98
CA MET A 699 -29.74 -0.18 23.58
C MET A 699 -29.57 -1.56 22.94
N VAL A 700 -28.55 -1.77 22.09
CA VAL A 700 -28.23 -3.10 21.54
C VAL A 700 -27.91 -4.09 22.65
N LYS A 701 -27.08 -3.70 23.64
CA LYS A 701 -26.77 -4.55 24.80
C LYS A 701 -28.01 -4.87 25.64
N ALA A 702 -28.93 -3.92 25.78
CA ALA A 702 -30.20 -4.15 26.47
C ALA A 702 -31.07 -5.17 25.72
N PHE A 703 -31.15 -5.09 24.39
CA PHE A 703 -31.85 -6.09 23.57
C PHE A 703 -31.20 -7.48 23.67
N HIS A 704 -29.87 -7.55 23.66
CA HIS A 704 -29.14 -8.81 23.86
C HIS A 704 -29.49 -9.45 25.20
N SER A 705 -29.50 -8.65 26.27
CA SER A 705 -29.85 -9.11 27.62
C SER A 705 -31.29 -9.62 27.67
N ALA A 706 -32.24 -8.89 27.09
CA ALA A 706 -33.64 -9.30 27.05
C ALA A 706 -33.84 -10.64 26.30
N ARG A 707 -33.11 -10.89 25.21
CA ARG A 707 -33.15 -12.19 24.51
C ARG A 707 -32.59 -13.32 25.36
N LEU A 708 -31.50 -13.09 26.08
CA LEU A 708 -30.95 -14.09 26.99
C LEU A 708 -31.95 -14.43 28.11
N ASP A 709 -32.64 -13.42 28.65
CA ASP A 709 -33.70 -13.61 29.64
C ASP A 709 -34.91 -14.36 29.07
N ASP A 710 -35.29 -14.09 27.82
CA ASP A 710 -36.36 -14.82 27.12
C ASP A 710 -35.99 -16.28 26.89
N VAL A 711 -34.75 -16.57 26.48
CA VAL A 711 -34.24 -17.94 26.34
C VAL A 711 -34.22 -18.66 27.69
N ALA A 712 -33.79 -17.97 28.76
CA ALA A 712 -33.82 -18.53 30.12
C ALA A 712 -35.25 -18.86 30.57
N ARG A 713 -36.20 -17.95 30.34
CA ARG A 713 -37.63 -18.17 30.64
C ARG A 713 -38.24 -19.31 29.82
N ALA A 714 -37.87 -19.43 28.55
CA ALA A 714 -38.32 -20.53 27.69
C ALA A 714 -37.79 -21.88 28.20
N LYS A 715 -36.51 -21.94 28.61
CA LYS A 715 -35.91 -23.15 29.21
C LYS A 715 -36.61 -23.57 30.50
N MET A 716 -36.94 -22.62 31.38
CA MET A 716 -37.71 -22.91 32.61
C MET A 716 -39.10 -23.50 32.29
N ARG A 717 -39.83 -22.90 31.35
CA ARG A 717 -41.15 -23.40 30.93
C ARG A 717 -41.09 -24.81 30.31
N SER A 718 -40.01 -25.15 29.60
CA SER A 718 -39.83 -26.50 29.07
C SER A 718 -39.46 -27.53 30.15
N ALA A 719 -38.85 -27.10 31.26
CA ALA A 719 -38.50 -27.98 32.38
C ALA A 719 -39.71 -28.32 33.25
N ASP A 720 -40.63 -27.37 33.48
CA ASP A 720 -41.85 -27.60 34.28
C ASP A 720 -42.92 -28.45 33.57
N GLY A 721 -42.77 -28.66 32.25
CA GLY A 721 -43.70 -29.44 31.43
C GLY A 721 -43.27 -30.89 31.18
N ALA A 722 -42.10 -31.30 31.68
CA ALA A 722 -41.55 -32.66 31.61
C ALA A 722 -41.65 -33.34 32.98
#